data_AF-A0AAE7AZ86-F1
#
_entry.id   AF-A0AAE7AZ86-F1
#
_cell.length_a   1.000
_cell.length_b   1.000
_cell.length_c   1.000
_cell.angle_alpha   90.00
_cell.angle_beta   90.00
_cell.angle_gamma   90.00
#
_symmetry.space_group_name_H-M   'P 1'
#
loop_
_entity.id
_entity.type
_entity.pdbx_description
1 polymer ?
#
loop_
_entity_poly.entity_id
_entity_poly.type
_entity_poly.pdbx_seq_one_letter_code
_entity_poly.pdbx_strand_id
1 'polypeptide(L)'
;MELKKLTIAVAGALFSLNVYAASEPVPQYVDRSVLHDHEHHGVEDHQPDNAPKKTLTQKPEPTFKMFAAAADEAASTCDVETFATSNSTALISAITTQGASCVNMLFSAESRVQESAFESSNMFNVAKHTVNIAKAYQGGGSDELEALFLFLRAGYYAEFYNNNVSFLSWVTPAVKEAVDAFVANANFYESSDAHGKVLREVITTMDSASLEHAYLDVITQWLNRWNSDYAQHWYMRDAVNGVFTVLFGGQWNDQYVQAIGSQTALVDALAKMALNRDSITRADEFMTANAGREMARLLKYSGTAIEAKVKAKVTEVFSQYEMYGYGDTVWLATADTASYHSDCSQFGICNFEQQLKSLVLTQSYTCSPTIRILSQNMTQTQHQAACEKMGFEEGYFHTRLETGNQPVADDHNTQLQVNIFDSSDDYGKYAGPIFDISTNNGGMYLEGDPSKPGNIPNFIAYEASYANPDHFVWNLEHEYVHYLDGRFDMYGDFSHPTEKVVWWSEGVAEYVANEDNNPKAIETIKDGSTYTLSEIFETTYDGFDVDRIYRWGYLAVRFMFERHMDDVNRMLVETRSGNWSQYKVIINQWAVQYQAEFEQWQQQLVSGGAESPTAVINVSNEGKVGESISFSSTGSSDKDGQITKYLWDFGDSSTSSEANPSHQFNSEGNYTVRLTVTDNDGNTGTTTASIVISQQGGDSSLPTDCAVQSKISGGRLVAGELACLASESAIWLSIEGVNEHQSMAITSANGTGDLKLEYSNFGWPNEAGSNLHGWSDNEGNSECITIAGQANYWGYLKVSGNFENAAIVVDFDTSSCRP
;
A
#
# COMPACT_ATOMS: atom_id res chain seq x y z
N MET A 1 37.63 11.87 30.45
CA MET A 1 38.14 11.02 29.36
C MET A 1 37.94 11.81 28.06
N GLU A 2 38.91 11.77 27.16
CA GLU A 2 39.28 12.85 26.21
C GLU A 2 38.20 13.37 25.23
N LEU A 3 38.29 14.68 24.97
CA LEU A 3 37.69 15.43 23.86
C LEU A 3 38.18 14.95 22.49
N LYS A 4 37.25 14.74 21.54
CA LYS A 4 37.39 14.88 20.07
C LYS A 4 35.99 15.20 19.54
N LYS A 5 35.68 16.19 18.69
CA LYS A 5 36.44 17.20 17.94
C LYS A 5 35.44 18.32 17.61
N LEU A 6 35.85 19.58 17.79
CA LEU A 6 35.29 20.74 17.12
C LEU A 6 36.24 21.07 15.95
N THR A 7 35.74 21.23 14.72
CA THR A 7 36.51 21.89 13.65
C THR A 7 35.57 22.80 12.85
N ILE A 8 35.83 24.10 12.89
CA ILE A 8 35.26 25.13 12.02
C ILE A 8 36.38 25.57 11.08
N ALA A 9 36.14 25.58 9.77
CA ALA A 9 36.84 26.46 8.81
C ALA A 9 36.04 26.59 7.50
N VAL A 10 35.94 27.83 7.03
CA VAL A 10 35.11 28.39 5.96
C VAL A 10 35.68 28.11 4.56
N ALA A 11 34.81 27.75 3.61
CA ALA A 11 35.00 28.02 2.18
C ALA A 11 33.64 28.38 1.56
N GLY A 12 33.52 29.62 1.08
CA GLY A 12 32.41 30.07 0.26
C GLY A 12 32.68 29.80 -1.21
N ALA A 13 31.73 29.15 -1.89
CA ALA A 13 31.27 29.42 -3.26
C ALA A 13 30.23 28.35 -3.66
N LEU A 14 29.00 28.82 -3.90
CA LEU A 14 27.99 28.29 -4.85
C LEU A 14 27.74 26.77 -4.86
N PHE A 15 26.65 26.33 -4.24
CA PHE A 15 25.48 25.83 -4.97
C PHE A 15 24.26 25.86 -4.04
N SER A 16 23.24 26.55 -4.53
CA SER A 16 21.87 26.61 -4.05
C SER A 16 21.18 25.26 -4.17
N LEU A 17 20.48 24.85 -3.11
CA LEU A 17 19.24 24.08 -3.02
C LEU A 17 19.28 23.27 -1.72
N ASN A 18 18.68 23.82 -0.68
CA ASN A 18 18.13 23.07 0.45
C ASN A 18 16.89 23.82 0.89
N VAL A 19 15.75 23.26 0.49
CA VAL A 19 14.42 23.58 0.99
C VAL A 19 14.35 23.03 2.41
N TYR A 20 14.34 23.89 3.41
CA TYR A 20 13.93 23.56 4.77
C TYR A 20 13.05 24.70 5.28
N ALA A 21 11.79 24.70 4.84
CA ALA A 21 10.70 25.28 5.59
C ALA A 21 10.41 24.33 6.76
N ALA A 22 10.39 24.85 7.99
CA ALA A 22 10.18 24.04 9.17
C ALA A 22 8.74 23.50 9.18
N SER A 23 8.62 22.18 9.15
CA SER A 23 7.40 21.46 9.54
C SER A 23 7.56 20.92 10.97
N GLU A 24 6.81 21.56 11.87
CA GLU A 24 6.23 21.25 13.19
C GLU A 24 6.75 20.12 14.11
N PRO A 25 6.52 20.30 15.44
CA PRO A 25 5.84 19.24 16.19
C PRO A 25 4.68 19.78 17.05
N VAL A 26 3.43 19.43 16.70
CA VAL A 26 2.29 19.34 17.65
C VAL A 26 1.38 18.16 17.24
N PRO A 27 0.84 17.36 18.18
CA PRO A 27 -0.06 16.23 17.89
C PRO A 27 -1.46 16.70 17.44
N GLN A 28 -1.95 16.23 16.30
CA GLN A 28 -3.30 16.54 15.82
C GLN A 28 -4.36 15.50 16.26
N TYR A 29 -5.51 16.00 16.72
CA TYR A 29 -6.80 15.31 16.66
C TYR A 29 -7.75 16.27 15.92
N VAL A 30 -8.10 15.98 14.67
CA VAL A 30 -8.98 16.83 13.84
C VAL A 30 -10.43 16.36 13.98
N ASP A 31 -11.34 17.27 14.34
CA ASP A 31 -12.79 17.06 14.25
C ASP A 31 -13.25 17.18 12.79
N ARG A 32 -13.91 16.14 12.31
CA ARG A 32 -14.38 15.90 10.94
C ARG A 32 -15.72 16.61 10.70
N SER A 33 -15.72 17.70 9.94
CA SER A 33 -16.80 17.94 8.96
C SER A 33 -16.50 19.10 8.01
N VAL A 34 -16.58 18.77 6.71
CA VAL A 34 -16.78 19.64 5.54
C VAL A 34 -15.51 20.07 4.78
N LEU A 35 -15.37 19.43 3.61
CA LEU A 35 -14.51 19.68 2.44
C LEU A 35 -13.06 19.13 2.50
N HIS A 36 -12.93 17.83 2.21
CA HIS A 36 -11.71 17.20 1.71
C HIS A 36 -12.07 16.32 0.50
N ASP A 37 -11.69 16.78 -0.70
CA ASP A 37 -11.21 15.92 -1.79
C ASP A 37 -9.70 15.85 -1.57
N HIS A 38 -9.15 14.64 -1.43
CA HIS A 38 -7.78 14.19 -1.70
C HIS A 38 -7.53 12.89 -0.92
N GLU A 39 -7.60 11.79 -1.66
CA GLU A 39 -7.49 10.41 -1.20
C GLU A 39 -6.00 10.02 -1.08
N HIS A 40 -5.61 9.50 0.10
CA HIS A 40 -4.30 8.92 0.37
C HIS A 40 -4.39 7.40 0.30
N HIS A 41 -3.53 6.77 -0.50
CA HIS A 41 -3.43 5.32 -0.55
C HIS A 41 -2.67 4.76 0.65
N GLY A 42 -3.45 4.30 1.64
CA GLY A 42 -2.94 3.53 2.78
C GLY A 42 -4.02 2.99 3.72
N VAL A 43 -5.26 3.49 3.70
CA VAL A 43 -6.26 3.15 4.73
C VAL A 43 -7.63 2.87 4.10
N GLU A 44 -8.21 1.70 4.37
CA GLU A 44 -9.64 1.45 4.21
C GLU A 44 -10.41 1.94 5.45
N ASP A 45 -11.56 2.57 5.20
CA ASP A 45 -12.40 3.26 6.18
C ASP A 45 -13.47 2.30 6.73
N HIS A 46 -13.17 1.60 7.84
CA HIS A 46 -14.17 0.88 8.61
C HIS A 46 -14.00 1.13 10.12
N GLN A 47 -14.97 1.81 10.72
CA GLN A 47 -15.15 1.86 12.18
C GLN A 47 -15.56 0.48 12.71
N PRO A 48 -14.86 -0.12 13.69
CA PRO A 48 -15.36 -1.29 14.39
C PRO A 48 -16.37 -0.87 15.47
N ASP A 49 -17.63 -1.23 15.24
CA ASP A 49 -18.63 -1.44 16.27
C ASP A 49 -18.15 -2.55 17.23
N ASN A 50 -17.95 -2.19 18.51
CA ASN A 50 -18.09 -3.00 19.74
C ASN A 50 -16.95 -2.84 20.78
N ALA A 51 -16.99 -1.75 21.55
CA ALA A 51 -16.52 -1.70 22.95
C ALA A 51 -17.53 -0.88 23.79
N PRO A 52 -17.68 -1.14 25.11
CA PRO A 52 -18.93 -0.92 25.85
C PRO A 52 -19.40 0.54 25.88
N LYS A 53 -20.69 0.74 25.55
CA LYS A 53 -21.36 2.05 25.42
C LYS A 53 -21.21 2.93 26.66
N LYS A 54 -20.44 4.01 26.53
CA LYS A 54 -20.53 5.20 27.40
C LYS A 54 -21.73 6.04 26.91
N THR A 55 -22.72 6.24 27.77
CA THR A 55 -23.92 7.02 27.44
C THR A 55 -23.54 8.48 27.20
N LEU A 56 -23.47 8.89 25.94
CA LEU A 56 -23.37 10.29 25.53
C LEU A 56 -24.80 10.81 25.25
N THR A 57 -25.15 11.92 25.90
CA THR A 57 -26.35 12.70 25.64
C THR A 57 -26.39 13.16 24.18
N GLN A 58 -27.51 12.92 23.51
CA GLN A 58 -27.77 13.18 22.09
C GLN A 58 -27.45 14.62 21.65
N LYS A 59 -26.67 14.75 20.57
CA LYS A 59 -26.63 15.90 19.66
C LYS A 59 -28.00 15.98 18.94
N PRO A 60 -28.70 17.13 18.88
CA PRO A 60 -29.91 17.24 18.08
C PRO A 60 -29.55 17.16 16.60
N GLU A 61 -30.09 16.18 15.88
CA GLU A 61 -30.00 16.10 14.42
C GLU A 61 -30.96 17.10 13.76
N PRO A 62 -30.52 17.81 12.70
CA PRO A 62 -31.41 18.61 11.88
C PRO A 62 -32.24 17.69 10.97
N THR A 63 -33.56 17.70 11.16
CA THR A 63 -34.50 17.04 10.25
C THR A 63 -34.46 17.68 8.85
N PHE A 64 -34.03 16.91 7.84
CA PHE A 64 -34.16 17.28 6.44
C PHE A 64 -35.65 17.38 6.05
N LYS A 65 -36.12 18.59 5.74
CA LYS A 65 -37.36 18.80 4.98
C LYS A 65 -36.98 19.37 3.62
N MET A 66 -37.29 18.63 2.56
CA MET A 66 -37.31 19.12 1.18
C MET A 66 -38.18 20.38 1.09
N PHE A 67 -37.60 21.51 0.67
CA PHE A 67 -38.30 22.52 -0.12
C PHE A 67 -37.33 23.26 -1.06
N ALA A 68 -37.87 23.52 -2.25
CA ALA A 68 -37.32 24.14 -3.45
C ALA A 68 -36.36 25.34 -3.31
N ALA A 69 -35.41 25.36 -4.24
CA ALA A 69 -34.64 26.48 -4.80
C ALA A 69 -34.97 27.88 -4.27
N ALA A 70 -34.02 28.46 -3.53
CA ALA A 70 -33.84 29.90 -3.39
C ALA A 70 -32.35 30.22 -3.16
N ALA A 71 -31.77 30.88 -4.18
CA ALA A 71 -30.54 31.68 -4.20
C ALA A 71 -29.25 31.11 -3.56
N ASP A 72 -28.28 30.81 -4.43
CA ASP A 72 -26.84 30.81 -4.11
C ASP A 72 -26.44 32.09 -3.35
N GLU A 73 -25.94 31.94 -2.13
CA GLU A 73 -24.95 32.88 -1.58
C GLU A 73 -23.57 32.33 -1.92
N ALA A 74 -22.86 33.02 -2.82
CA ALA A 74 -21.51 32.69 -3.23
C ALA A 74 -20.56 32.73 -2.03
N ALA A 75 -19.91 31.62 -1.69
CA ALA A 75 -18.72 31.65 -0.86
C ALA A 75 -17.67 32.53 -1.57
N SER A 76 -17.21 33.60 -0.92
CA SER A 76 -16.16 34.45 -1.49
C SER A 76 -14.88 33.62 -1.58
N THR A 77 -14.46 33.30 -2.80
CA THR A 77 -13.13 32.72 -3.06
C THR A 77 -12.06 33.65 -2.47
N CYS A 78 -11.15 33.11 -1.66
CA CYS A 78 -10.02 33.86 -1.12
C CYS A 78 -9.21 34.49 -2.26
N ASP A 79 -8.97 35.80 -2.17
CA ASP A 79 -8.14 36.54 -3.11
C ASP A 79 -6.90 37.09 -2.39
N VAL A 80 -5.84 36.29 -2.39
CA VAL A 80 -4.56 36.61 -1.71
C VAL A 80 -3.90 37.86 -2.29
N GLU A 81 -4.16 38.21 -3.56
CA GLU A 81 -3.60 39.40 -4.19
C GLU A 81 -4.11 40.69 -3.54
N THR A 82 -5.28 40.67 -2.91
CA THR A 82 -5.80 41.84 -2.18
C THR A 82 -4.93 42.28 -1.02
N PHE A 83 -4.08 41.38 -0.49
CA PHE A 83 -3.10 41.71 0.54
C PHE A 83 -1.83 42.36 -0.02
N ALA A 84 -1.53 42.20 -1.32
CA ALA A 84 -0.34 42.74 -1.96
C ALA A 84 -0.49 44.24 -2.25
N THR A 85 -0.57 45.07 -1.21
CA THR A 85 -0.78 46.51 -1.31
C THR A 85 0.02 47.28 -0.27
N SER A 86 0.60 48.42 -0.66
CA SER A 86 1.28 49.35 0.26
C SER A 86 0.31 50.30 0.98
N ASN A 87 -1.00 50.21 0.69
CA ASN A 87 -2.03 50.98 1.38
C ASN A 87 -2.53 50.22 2.61
N SER A 88 -2.01 50.58 3.79
CA SER A 88 -2.35 49.92 5.05
C SER A 88 -3.83 49.93 5.42
N THR A 89 -4.61 50.94 5.01
CA THR A 89 -6.06 50.96 5.26
C THR A 89 -6.79 49.95 4.40
N ALA A 90 -6.41 49.86 3.12
CA ALA A 90 -6.96 48.84 2.22
C ALA A 90 -6.55 47.44 2.67
N LEU A 91 -5.31 47.28 3.13
CA LEU A 91 -4.80 46.02 3.67
C LEU A 91 -5.58 45.58 4.92
N ILE A 92 -5.76 46.46 5.91
CA ILE A 92 -6.55 46.13 7.11
C ILE A 92 -7.97 45.72 6.70
N SER A 93 -8.62 46.48 5.81
CA SER A 93 -9.93 46.12 5.29
C SER A 93 -9.95 44.75 4.59
N ALA A 94 -8.90 44.43 3.83
CA ALA A 94 -8.75 43.13 3.18
C ALA A 94 -8.59 42.00 4.21
N ILE A 95 -7.70 42.16 5.19
CA ILE A 95 -7.48 41.18 6.29
C ILE A 95 -8.79 40.86 7.00
N THR A 96 -9.54 41.90 7.39
CA THR A 96 -10.77 41.72 8.17
C THR A 96 -11.94 41.19 7.34
N THR A 97 -11.97 41.47 6.04
CA THR A 97 -13.07 41.02 5.16
C THR A 97 -12.84 39.61 4.62
N GLN A 98 -11.59 39.28 4.25
CA GLN A 98 -11.21 37.96 3.74
C GLN A 98 -11.10 36.91 4.85
N GLY A 99 -10.80 37.34 6.08
CA GLY A 99 -10.77 36.49 7.27
C GLY A 99 -9.53 35.60 7.40
N ALA A 100 -9.41 34.93 8.55
CA ALA A 100 -8.23 34.18 8.95
C ALA A 100 -7.84 33.06 7.96
N SER A 101 -8.82 32.35 7.38
CA SER A 101 -8.55 31.30 6.40
C SER A 101 -7.80 31.82 5.17
N CYS A 102 -8.12 33.02 4.69
CA CYS A 102 -7.46 33.60 3.53
C CYS A 102 -6.10 34.21 3.91
N VAL A 103 -6.00 34.83 5.09
CA VAL A 103 -4.71 35.30 5.64
C VAL A 103 -3.73 34.13 5.79
N ASN A 104 -4.20 32.93 6.18
CA ASN A 104 -3.35 31.74 6.30
C ASN A 104 -2.65 31.35 4.99
N MET A 105 -3.21 31.71 3.83
CA MET A 105 -2.56 31.44 2.53
C MET A 105 -1.30 32.30 2.30
N LEU A 106 -1.06 33.35 3.10
CA LEU A 106 0.16 34.17 3.00
C LEU A 106 1.44 33.42 3.39
N PHE A 107 1.34 32.33 4.18
CA PHE A 107 2.50 31.51 4.55
C PHE A 107 3.14 30.82 3.33
N SER A 108 2.35 30.51 2.30
CA SER A 108 2.77 29.84 1.07
C SER A 108 2.59 30.70 -0.19
N ALA A 109 2.28 31.99 -0.03
CA ALA A 109 2.05 32.90 -1.16
C ALA A 109 3.35 33.16 -1.94
N GLU A 110 3.22 33.56 -3.22
CA GLU A 110 4.35 33.98 -4.03
C GLU A 110 5.17 35.07 -3.34
N SER A 111 6.51 35.04 -3.50
CA SER A 111 7.43 36.01 -2.85
C SER A 111 6.98 37.46 -3.03
N ARG A 112 6.55 37.85 -4.24
CA ARG A 112 6.10 39.23 -4.53
C ARG A 112 4.90 39.68 -3.68
N VAL A 113 4.01 38.74 -3.36
CA VAL A 113 2.81 38.99 -2.55
C VAL A 113 3.22 39.19 -1.11
N GLN A 114 4.09 38.32 -0.58
CA GLN A 114 4.64 38.45 0.77
C GLN A 114 5.42 39.77 0.94
N GLU A 115 6.28 40.12 -0.03
CA GLU A 115 7.06 41.37 -0.01
C GLU A 115 6.16 42.62 0.08
N SER A 116 5.05 42.63 -0.67
CA SER A 116 4.11 43.77 -0.69
C SER A 116 3.22 43.80 0.55
N ALA A 117 2.71 42.64 0.99
CA ALA A 117 1.84 42.54 2.17
C ALA A 117 2.61 42.90 3.45
N PHE A 118 3.83 42.39 3.60
CA PHE A 118 4.65 42.52 4.79
C PHE A 118 5.67 43.65 4.69
N GLU A 119 5.33 44.78 4.06
CA GLU A 119 6.12 46.00 4.25
C GLU A 119 6.13 46.39 5.73
N SER A 120 7.25 46.94 6.23
CA SER A 120 7.35 47.37 7.64
C SER A 120 6.19 48.30 8.03
N SER A 121 5.82 49.24 7.15
CA SER A 121 4.69 50.17 7.33
C SER A 121 3.36 49.46 7.51
N ASN A 122 3.11 48.42 6.71
CA ASN A 122 1.90 47.60 6.81
C ASN A 122 1.87 46.86 8.14
N MET A 123 2.94 46.16 8.50
CA MET A 123 3.05 45.43 9.77
C MET A 123 2.81 46.33 10.98
N PHE A 124 3.40 47.52 10.99
CA PHE A 124 3.16 48.49 12.07
C PHE A 124 1.73 49.00 12.10
N ASN A 125 1.15 49.36 10.97
CA ASN A 125 -0.21 49.89 10.94
C ASN A 125 -1.24 48.82 11.32
N VAL A 126 -1.06 47.57 10.87
CA VAL A 126 -1.87 46.43 11.33
C VAL A 126 -1.71 46.22 12.82
N ALA A 127 -0.49 46.25 13.36
CA ALA A 127 -0.26 46.16 14.81
C ALA A 127 -0.97 47.29 15.58
N LYS A 128 -0.87 48.54 15.12
CA LYS A 128 -1.54 49.69 15.75
C LYS A 128 -3.06 49.62 15.68
N HIS A 129 -3.62 49.10 14.59
CA HIS A 129 -5.06 48.80 14.51
C HIS A 129 -5.45 47.73 15.52
N THR A 130 -4.69 46.64 15.57
CA THR A 130 -4.88 45.50 16.47
C THR A 130 -4.89 45.93 17.94
N VAL A 131 -4.04 46.88 18.36
CA VAL A 131 -4.06 47.46 19.71
C VAL A 131 -5.45 47.94 20.13
N ASN A 132 -6.16 48.64 19.22
CA ASN A 132 -7.47 49.20 19.53
C ASN A 132 -8.55 48.12 19.63
N ILE A 133 -8.51 47.15 18.72
CA ILE A 133 -9.44 46.02 18.72
C ILE A 133 -9.21 45.14 19.97
N ALA A 134 -7.95 44.88 20.34
CA ALA A 134 -7.59 44.10 21.50
C ALA A 134 -8.04 44.74 22.82
N LYS A 135 -7.91 46.07 22.96
CA LYS A 135 -8.44 46.82 24.11
C LYS A 135 -9.97 46.74 24.21
N ALA A 136 -10.65 46.69 23.07
CA ALA A 136 -12.11 46.64 23.00
C ALA A 136 -12.67 45.21 23.07
N TYR A 137 -11.81 44.18 23.11
CA TYR A 137 -12.23 42.77 23.10
C TYR A 137 -13.18 42.45 24.26
N GLN A 138 -14.36 41.93 23.93
CA GLN A 138 -15.46 41.67 24.88
C GLN A 138 -15.52 40.22 25.38
N GLY A 139 -14.56 39.38 25.00
CA GLY A 139 -14.60 37.94 25.27
C GLY A 139 -15.37 37.16 24.19
N GLY A 140 -15.38 35.82 24.30
CA GLY A 140 -16.16 34.94 23.41
C GLY A 140 -15.64 34.77 21.97
N GLY A 141 -14.42 35.21 21.67
CA GLY A 141 -13.78 35.11 20.35
C GLY A 141 -13.93 36.34 19.45
N SER A 142 -13.12 36.44 18.39
CA SER A 142 -13.17 37.55 17.43
C SER A 142 -12.45 37.17 16.14
N ASP A 143 -13.21 36.96 15.07
CA ASP A 143 -12.65 36.65 13.74
C ASP A 143 -11.72 37.76 13.24
N GLU A 144 -12.00 39.01 13.60
CA GLU A 144 -11.14 40.17 13.29
C GLU A 144 -9.79 40.05 13.99
N LEU A 145 -9.77 39.79 15.32
CA LEU A 145 -8.51 39.63 16.05
C LEU A 145 -7.73 38.39 15.63
N GLU A 146 -8.42 37.28 15.36
CA GLU A 146 -7.81 36.07 14.82
C GLU A 146 -7.06 36.37 13.51
N ALA A 147 -7.74 36.99 12.54
CA ALA A 147 -7.13 37.37 11.27
C ALA A 147 -5.98 38.37 11.42
N LEU A 148 -6.11 39.35 12.31
CA LEU A 148 -5.09 40.38 12.55
C LEU A 148 -3.82 39.79 13.19
N PHE A 149 -3.94 38.98 14.24
CA PHE A 149 -2.78 38.34 14.86
C PHE A 149 -2.16 37.28 13.94
N LEU A 150 -2.97 36.52 13.20
CA LEU A 150 -2.47 35.59 12.18
C LEU A 150 -1.67 36.31 11.09
N PHE A 151 -2.11 37.50 10.66
CA PHE A 151 -1.35 38.33 9.71
C PHE A 151 0.00 38.76 10.29
N LEU A 152 0.02 39.21 11.55
CA LEU A 152 1.27 39.59 12.22
C LEU A 152 2.22 38.39 12.36
N ARG A 153 1.70 37.21 12.70
CA ARG A 153 2.45 35.95 12.72
C ARG A 153 3.03 35.61 11.34
N ALA A 154 2.22 35.69 10.30
CA ALA A 154 2.62 35.42 8.92
C ALA A 154 3.75 36.36 8.44
N GLY A 155 3.74 37.61 8.90
CA GLY A 155 4.81 38.57 8.61
C GLY A 155 6.17 38.13 9.14
N TYR A 156 6.27 37.71 10.40
CA TYR A 156 7.54 37.22 10.96
C TYR A 156 7.98 35.89 10.36
N TYR A 157 7.04 35.02 10.01
CA TYR A 157 7.34 33.82 9.23
C TYR A 157 7.98 34.20 7.87
N ALA A 158 7.38 35.17 7.16
CA ALA A 158 7.93 35.64 5.90
C ALA A 158 9.30 36.31 6.08
N GLU A 159 9.51 37.12 7.11
CA GLU A 159 10.84 37.68 7.41
C GLU A 159 11.90 36.59 7.63
N PHE A 160 11.54 35.46 8.25
CA PHE A 160 12.47 34.37 8.49
C PHE A 160 12.81 33.58 7.20
N TYR A 161 11.82 33.27 6.37
CA TYR A 161 11.99 32.38 5.20
C TYR A 161 12.21 33.10 3.87
N ASN A 162 11.77 34.35 3.76
CA ASN A 162 11.87 35.14 2.55
C ASN A 162 12.92 36.25 2.73
N ASN A 163 14.08 36.06 2.10
CA ASN A 163 15.22 37.01 2.18
C ASN A 163 14.91 38.43 1.69
N ASN A 164 13.78 38.65 0.99
CA ASN A 164 13.35 39.97 0.53
C ASN A 164 12.46 40.70 1.55
N VAL A 165 12.00 40.02 2.60
CA VAL A 165 11.20 40.60 3.68
C VAL A 165 12.12 40.87 4.87
N SER A 166 12.12 42.11 5.35
CA SER A 166 12.82 42.48 6.58
C SER A 166 12.14 43.67 7.24
N PHE A 167 12.08 43.64 8.57
CA PHE A 167 11.41 44.64 9.36
C PHE A 167 12.36 45.66 9.97
N LEU A 168 11.95 46.92 9.87
CA LEU A 168 12.60 48.00 10.58
C LEU A 168 12.35 47.87 12.08
N SER A 169 13.32 48.32 12.89
CA SER A 169 13.34 48.18 14.36
C SER A 169 12.09 48.67 15.13
N TRP A 170 11.20 49.44 14.50
CA TRP A 170 9.96 49.93 15.10
C TRP A 170 8.76 49.00 14.91
N VAL A 171 8.86 47.94 14.10
CA VAL A 171 7.77 46.97 13.89
C VAL A 171 7.56 46.12 15.13
N THR A 172 8.60 45.46 15.65
CA THR A 172 8.50 44.59 16.83
C THR A 172 7.96 45.29 18.08
N PRO A 173 8.38 46.52 18.43
CA PRO A 173 7.74 47.28 19.50
C PRO A 173 6.24 47.54 19.29
N ALA A 174 5.79 47.75 18.05
CA ALA A 174 4.37 47.95 17.76
C ALA A 174 3.56 46.65 17.85
N VAL A 175 4.11 45.53 17.37
CA VAL A 175 3.50 44.19 17.54
C VAL A 175 3.43 43.84 19.03
N LYS A 176 4.49 44.12 19.79
CA LYS A 176 4.49 43.94 21.24
C LYS A 176 3.36 44.73 21.90
N GLU A 177 3.12 45.99 21.48
CA GLU A 177 2.01 46.79 22.02
C GLU A 177 0.63 46.15 21.75
N ALA A 178 0.45 45.52 20.59
CA ALA A 178 -0.79 44.80 20.26
C ALA A 178 -0.99 43.57 21.17
N VAL A 179 0.05 42.78 21.37
CA VAL A 179 0.04 41.63 22.29
C VAL A 179 -0.20 42.11 23.74
N ASP A 180 0.52 43.13 24.20
CA ASP A 180 0.35 43.73 25.53
C ASP A 180 -1.09 44.22 25.75
N ALA A 181 -1.71 44.82 24.73
CA ALA A 181 -3.10 45.27 24.77
C ALA A 181 -4.09 44.11 24.95
N PHE A 182 -3.85 42.97 24.30
CA PHE A 182 -4.68 41.78 24.46
C PHE A 182 -4.46 41.11 25.83
N VAL A 183 -3.20 40.98 26.25
CA VAL A 183 -2.82 40.43 27.57
C VAL A 183 -3.42 41.26 28.72
N ALA A 184 -3.49 42.58 28.58
CA ALA A 184 -4.06 43.47 29.60
C ALA A 184 -5.59 43.48 29.62
N ASN A 185 -6.27 42.84 28.66
CA ASN A 185 -7.72 42.79 28.60
C ASN A 185 -8.29 41.89 29.72
N ALA A 186 -9.40 42.30 30.33
CA ALA A 186 -10.05 41.54 31.42
C ALA A 186 -10.50 40.13 30.99
N ASN A 187 -10.76 39.93 29.70
CA ASN A 187 -11.22 38.67 29.11
C ASN A 187 -10.07 37.79 28.60
N PHE A 188 -8.81 38.13 28.89
CA PHE A 188 -7.63 37.38 28.40
C PHE A 188 -7.58 35.93 28.88
N TYR A 189 -8.15 35.62 30.06
CA TYR A 189 -8.12 34.27 30.64
C TYR A 189 -9.46 33.53 30.52
N GLU A 190 -10.32 33.91 29.58
CA GLU A 190 -11.59 33.21 29.35
C GLU A 190 -11.39 31.77 28.87
N SER A 191 -12.42 30.94 29.06
CA SER A 191 -12.42 29.54 28.68
C SER A 191 -13.53 29.29 27.67
N SER A 192 -13.19 29.31 26.39
CA SER A 192 -14.07 28.90 25.29
C SER A 192 -13.26 28.62 24.03
N ASP A 193 -13.77 27.77 23.14
CA ASP A 193 -13.12 27.50 21.85
C ASP A 193 -12.97 28.74 20.97
N ALA A 194 -13.98 29.62 20.96
CA ALA A 194 -13.93 30.86 20.19
C ALA A 194 -12.86 31.82 20.71
N HIS A 195 -12.66 31.90 22.03
CA HIS A 195 -11.53 32.62 22.61
C HIS A 195 -10.19 31.95 22.27
N GLY A 196 -10.12 30.62 22.36
CA GLY A 196 -8.93 29.82 22.06
C GLY A 196 -8.36 30.09 20.66
N LYS A 197 -9.22 30.26 19.64
CA LYS A 197 -8.77 30.61 18.28
C LYS A 197 -7.94 31.90 18.24
N VAL A 198 -8.42 32.96 18.88
CA VAL A 198 -7.69 34.23 18.98
C VAL A 198 -6.43 34.06 19.81
N LEU A 199 -6.55 33.39 20.97
CA LEU A 199 -5.45 33.22 21.91
C LEU A 199 -4.27 32.46 21.30
N ARG A 200 -4.52 31.43 20.49
CA ARG A 200 -3.50 30.66 19.78
C ARG A 200 -2.63 31.57 18.92
N GLU A 201 -3.25 32.46 18.16
CA GLU A 201 -2.53 33.40 17.29
C GLU A 201 -1.72 34.42 18.10
N VAL A 202 -2.27 34.89 19.23
CA VAL A 202 -1.57 35.79 20.14
C VAL A 202 -0.33 35.13 20.74
N ILE A 203 -0.46 33.92 21.29
CA ILE A 203 0.66 33.18 21.91
C ILE A 203 1.73 32.86 20.87
N THR A 204 1.35 32.41 19.68
CA THR A 204 2.32 32.10 18.63
C THR A 204 3.04 33.37 18.14
N THR A 205 2.35 34.51 18.09
CA THR A 205 2.97 35.81 17.78
C THR A 205 4.01 36.23 18.82
N MET A 206 3.88 35.82 20.10
CA MET A 206 4.91 36.08 21.11
C MET A 206 6.25 35.43 20.74
N ASP A 207 6.21 34.19 20.24
CA ASP A 207 7.39 33.44 19.80
C ASP A 207 7.91 33.97 18.46
N SER A 208 7.04 34.11 17.45
CA SER A 208 7.45 34.56 16.11
C SER A 208 8.11 35.95 16.10
N ALA A 209 7.71 36.84 17.02
CA ALA A 209 8.30 38.17 17.18
C ALA A 209 9.54 38.21 18.11
N SER A 210 10.03 37.06 18.57
CA SER A 210 11.14 36.91 19.54
C SER A 210 10.92 37.67 20.85
N LEU A 211 9.69 37.61 21.38
CA LEU A 211 9.26 38.28 22.62
C LEU A 211 9.10 37.33 23.81
N GLU A 212 9.67 36.13 23.76
CA GLU A 212 9.51 35.06 24.75
C GLU A 212 9.88 35.54 26.16
N HIS A 213 10.99 36.29 26.27
CA HIS A 213 11.49 36.88 27.51
C HIS A 213 10.51 37.86 28.18
N ALA A 214 9.66 38.52 27.39
CA ALA A 214 8.72 39.52 27.90
C ALA A 214 7.46 38.90 28.51
N TYR A 215 7.18 37.62 28.23
CA TYR A 215 5.92 36.97 28.58
C TYR A 215 6.07 35.75 29.51
N LEU A 216 7.24 35.56 30.13
CA LEU A 216 7.49 34.50 31.12
C LEU A 216 6.45 34.49 32.26
N ASP A 217 6.06 35.67 32.76
CA ASP A 217 5.01 35.80 33.78
C ASP A 217 3.63 35.39 33.24
N VAL A 218 3.31 35.76 31.99
CA VAL A 218 2.04 35.40 31.35
C VAL A 218 1.94 33.89 31.14
N ILE A 219 3.02 33.26 30.66
CA ILE A 219 3.15 31.81 30.53
C ILE A 219 2.96 31.13 31.89
N THR A 220 3.63 31.64 32.93
CA THR A 220 3.48 31.13 34.31
C THR A 220 2.02 31.19 34.77
N GLN A 221 1.28 32.23 34.41
CA GLN A 221 -0.13 32.36 34.77
C GLN A 221 -1.02 31.37 34.00
N TRP A 222 -0.78 31.14 32.71
CA TRP A 222 -1.51 30.13 31.94
C TRP A 222 -1.31 28.72 32.49
N LEU A 223 -0.06 28.34 32.78
CA LEU A 223 0.27 27.06 33.41
C LEU A 223 -0.41 26.91 34.78
N ASN A 224 -0.43 27.96 35.60
CA ASN A 224 -1.08 27.92 36.91
C ASN A 224 -2.61 27.79 36.84
N ARG A 225 -3.21 28.35 35.79
CA ARG A 225 -4.66 28.36 35.57
C ARG A 225 -5.17 27.09 34.91
N TRP A 226 -4.30 26.33 34.22
CA TRP A 226 -4.67 25.08 33.57
C TRP A 226 -5.49 24.17 34.48
N ASN A 227 -6.65 23.72 33.97
CA ASN A 227 -7.62 22.91 34.69
C ASN A 227 -8.55 22.18 33.70
N SER A 228 -9.48 21.38 34.23
CA SER A 228 -10.41 20.57 33.41
C SER A 228 -11.38 21.37 32.54
N ASP A 229 -11.70 22.61 32.92
CA ASP A 229 -12.57 23.50 32.15
C ASP A 229 -11.87 23.96 30.86
N TYR A 230 -10.60 24.38 30.93
CA TYR A 230 -9.82 24.65 29.72
C TYR A 230 -9.61 23.38 28.88
N ALA A 231 -9.32 22.26 29.55
CA ALA A 231 -9.01 21.00 28.88
C ALA A 231 -10.17 20.43 28.05
N GLN A 232 -11.43 20.86 28.25
CA GLN A 232 -12.56 20.39 27.44
C GLN A 232 -12.64 21.07 26.06
N HIS A 233 -12.02 22.25 25.89
CA HIS A 233 -12.06 23.05 24.66
C HIS A 233 -10.85 22.76 23.77
N TRP A 234 -11.11 22.31 22.53
CA TRP A 234 -10.07 21.98 21.55
C TRP A 234 -9.09 23.14 21.33
N TYR A 235 -9.60 24.32 21.01
CA TYR A 235 -8.76 25.48 20.70
C TYR A 235 -8.09 26.08 21.93
N MET A 236 -8.62 25.84 23.15
CA MET A 236 -7.90 26.21 24.37
C MET A 236 -6.72 25.27 24.64
N ARG A 237 -6.88 23.96 24.40
CA ARG A 237 -5.76 23.02 24.48
C ARG A 237 -4.65 23.43 23.51
N ASP A 238 -5.01 23.69 22.25
CA ASP A 238 -4.09 24.13 21.21
C ASP A 238 -3.38 25.46 21.57
N ALA A 239 -4.14 26.49 21.96
CA ALA A 239 -3.60 27.79 22.32
C ALA A 239 -2.63 27.71 23.52
N VAL A 240 -3.04 27.05 24.61
CA VAL A 240 -2.19 26.93 25.81
C VAL A 240 -1.00 26.02 25.54
N ASN A 241 -1.11 25.02 24.65
CA ASN A 241 0.04 24.21 24.26
C ASN A 241 1.16 25.06 23.64
N GLY A 242 0.79 26.15 22.94
CA GLY A 242 1.75 27.11 22.40
C GLY A 242 2.69 27.74 23.44
N VAL A 243 2.35 27.75 24.74
CA VAL A 243 3.28 28.26 25.77
C VAL A 243 4.56 27.43 25.85
N PHE A 244 4.49 26.13 25.57
CA PHE A 244 5.68 25.27 25.54
C PHE A 244 6.56 25.60 24.34
N THR A 245 5.98 25.96 23.20
CA THR A 245 6.72 26.48 22.04
C THR A 245 7.46 27.76 22.39
N VAL A 246 6.80 28.72 23.06
CA VAL A 246 7.45 29.97 23.50
C VAL A 246 8.63 29.69 24.45
N LEU A 247 8.49 28.73 25.37
CA LEU A 247 9.58 28.33 26.26
C LEU A 247 10.73 27.66 25.50
N PHE A 248 10.41 26.80 24.53
CA PHE A 248 11.37 26.13 23.67
C PHE A 248 12.13 27.10 22.77
N GLY A 249 11.44 27.99 22.06
CA GLY A 249 12.02 29.02 21.18
C GLY A 249 12.91 30.00 21.95
N GLY A 250 12.48 30.38 23.16
CA GLY A 250 13.23 31.30 24.03
C GLY A 250 14.67 30.86 24.32
N GLN A 251 15.00 29.58 24.21
CA GLN A 251 16.37 29.11 24.47
C GLN A 251 17.43 29.66 23.49
N TRP A 252 16.99 30.21 22.35
CA TRP A 252 17.84 30.89 21.36
C TRP A 252 17.76 32.42 21.44
N ASN A 253 16.94 32.96 22.35
CA ASN A 253 16.83 34.39 22.61
C ASN A 253 17.73 34.79 23.79
N ASP A 254 18.72 35.65 23.55
CA ASP A 254 19.66 36.12 24.58
C ASP A 254 18.97 36.78 25.80
N GLN A 255 17.89 37.53 25.58
CA GLN A 255 17.15 38.18 26.66
C GLN A 255 16.40 37.15 27.51
N TYR A 256 15.89 36.09 26.88
CA TYR A 256 15.24 34.98 27.58
C TYR A 256 16.25 34.22 28.42
N VAL A 257 17.41 33.87 27.84
CA VAL A 257 18.49 33.14 28.52
C VAL A 257 18.99 33.92 29.75
N GLN A 258 19.02 35.25 29.69
CA GLN A 258 19.34 36.10 30.83
C GLN A 258 18.25 36.11 31.92
N ALA A 259 16.98 36.05 31.53
CA ALA A 259 15.84 36.15 32.45
C ALA A 259 15.50 34.82 33.14
N ILE A 260 15.55 33.70 32.40
CA ILE A 260 14.99 32.41 32.80
C ILE A 260 15.62 31.84 34.08
N GLY A 261 16.91 32.09 34.31
CA GLY A 261 17.64 31.61 35.49
C GLY A 261 17.12 32.12 36.85
N SER A 262 16.21 33.10 36.84
CA SER A 262 15.56 33.66 38.03
C SER A 262 14.09 33.24 38.22
N GLN A 263 13.51 32.52 37.25
CA GLN A 263 12.07 32.26 37.16
C GLN A 263 11.61 31.07 38.01
N THR A 264 11.76 31.17 39.32
CA THR A 264 11.40 30.05 40.23
C THR A 264 9.90 29.74 40.26
N ALA A 265 9.04 30.71 39.93
CA ALA A 265 7.58 30.52 39.89
C ALA A 265 7.13 29.76 38.64
N LEU A 266 7.82 29.96 37.51
CA LEU A 266 7.61 29.19 36.30
C LEU A 266 7.92 27.71 36.53
N VAL A 267 9.01 27.40 37.24
CA VAL A 267 9.35 26.02 37.62
C VAL A 267 8.24 25.39 38.46
N ASP A 268 7.67 26.12 39.43
CA ASP A 268 6.56 25.61 40.24
C ASP A 268 5.30 25.37 39.39
N ALA A 269 5.01 26.24 38.42
CA ALA A 269 3.86 26.12 37.53
C ALA A 269 3.98 24.93 36.57
N LEU A 270 5.15 24.75 35.95
CA LEU A 270 5.46 23.58 35.12
C LEU A 270 5.36 22.29 35.96
N ALA A 271 5.94 22.29 37.17
CA ALA A 271 5.88 21.13 38.05
C ALA A 271 4.44 20.80 38.48
N LYS A 272 3.62 21.80 38.82
CA LYS A 272 2.20 21.60 39.17
C LYS A 272 1.45 20.91 38.03
N MET A 273 1.71 21.32 36.80
CA MET A 273 1.08 20.74 35.62
C MET A 273 1.60 19.34 35.33
N ALA A 274 2.93 19.13 35.31
CA ALA A 274 3.56 17.83 35.08
C ALA A 274 3.18 16.77 36.14
N LEU A 275 2.96 17.20 37.39
CA LEU A 275 2.59 16.31 38.50
C LEU A 275 1.06 16.16 38.67
N ASN A 276 0.25 16.63 37.71
CA ASN A 276 -1.19 16.52 37.78
C ASN A 276 -1.70 15.09 37.46
N ARG A 277 -1.96 14.31 38.51
CA ARG A 277 -2.47 12.94 38.41
C ARG A 277 -3.84 12.84 37.73
N ASP A 278 -4.65 13.89 37.82
CA ASP A 278 -6.02 13.90 37.27
C ASP A 278 -6.05 14.00 35.75
N SER A 279 -4.92 14.29 35.10
CA SER A 279 -4.78 14.37 33.63
C SER A 279 -4.26 13.07 33.01
N ILE A 280 -3.75 12.12 33.81
CA ILE A 280 -3.25 10.84 33.31
C ILE A 280 -4.41 10.02 32.73
N THR A 281 -4.19 9.36 31.60
CA THR A 281 -5.17 8.62 30.78
C THR A 281 -6.30 9.45 30.17
N ARG A 282 -6.19 10.79 30.19
CA ARG A 282 -7.17 11.67 29.54
C ARG A 282 -6.60 12.26 28.25
N ALA A 283 -7.49 12.78 27.41
CA ALA A 283 -7.13 13.44 26.17
C ALA A 283 -6.16 14.63 26.36
N ASP A 284 -6.05 15.19 27.57
CA ASP A 284 -5.12 16.27 27.92
C ASP A 284 -3.80 15.80 28.56
N GLU A 285 -3.50 14.50 28.59
CA GLU A 285 -2.24 13.98 29.15
C GLU A 285 -1.00 14.55 28.45
N PHE A 286 -1.06 14.78 27.13
CA PHE A 286 0.04 15.35 26.36
C PHE A 286 0.49 16.73 26.89
N MET A 287 -0.43 17.51 27.46
CA MET A 287 -0.12 18.80 28.10
C MET A 287 0.73 18.61 29.36
N THR A 288 0.46 17.53 30.11
CA THR A 288 1.23 17.13 31.30
C THR A 288 2.63 16.66 30.90
N ALA A 289 2.72 15.89 29.81
CA ALA A 289 4.00 15.42 29.26
C ALA A 289 4.85 16.60 28.75
N ASN A 290 4.26 17.56 28.03
CA ASN A 290 4.94 18.77 27.56
C ASN A 290 5.43 19.65 28.72
N ALA A 291 4.67 19.75 29.81
CA ALA A 291 5.13 20.41 31.02
C ALA A 291 6.32 19.70 31.67
N GLY A 292 6.33 18.37 31.70
CA GLY A 292 7.47 17.57 32.17
C GLY A 292 8.72 17.78 31.31
N ARG A 293 8.55 17.76 29.98
CA ARG A 293 9.59 18.03 28.97
C ARG A 293 10.21 19.41 29.16
N GLU A 294 9.41 20.47 29.19
CA GLU A 294 9.91 21.83 29.35
C GLU A 294 10.50 22.08 30.75
N MET A 295 9.96 21.46 31.80
CA MET A 295 10.58 21.50 33.12
C MET A 295 11.97 20.87 33.12
N ALA A 296 12.14 19.69 32.49
CA ALA A 296 13.43 19.02 32.37
C ALA A 296 14.41 19.83 31.51
N ARG A 297 13.95 20.51 30.46
CA ARG A 297 14.79 21.40 29.62
C ARG A 297 15.48 22.48 30.44
N LEU A 298 14.85 22.98 31.50
CA LEU A 298 15.44 24.00 32.38
C LEU A 298 16.71 23.52 33.12
N LEU A 299 17.03 22.22 33.10
CA LEU A 299 18.32 21.68 33.58
C LEU A 299 19.52 22.27 32.82
N LYS A 300 19.32 22.76 31.60
CA LYS A 300 20.31 23.52 30.81
C LYS A 300 20.88 24.72 31.58
N TYR A 301 20.11 25.34 32.46
CA TYR A 301 20.49 26.57 33.17
C TYR A 301 21.13 26.30 34.54
N SER A 302 22.22 25.54 34.56
CA SER A 302 23.02 25.27 35.78
C SER A 302 23.67 26.55 36.35
N GLY A 303 23.93 26.58 37.66
CA GLY A 303 24.50 27.72 38.38
C GLY A 303 23.53 28.88 38.62
N THR A 304 22.24 28.72 38.30
CA THR A 304 21.21 29.74 38.44
C THR A 304 20.30 29.49 39.65
N ALA A 305 19.40 30.43 39.97
CA ALA A 305 18.50 30.32 41.12
C ALA A 305 17.46 29.19 40.97
N ILE A 306 17.20 28.74 39.74
CA ILE A 306 16.22 27.68 39.46
C ILE A 306 16.80 26.26 39.56
N GLU A 307 18.13 26.09 39.47
CA GLU A 307 18.77 24.77 39.31
C GLU A 307 18.31 23.75 40.36
N ALA A 308 18.47 24.07 41.65
CA ALA A 308 18.14 23.15 42.73
C ALA A 308 16.66 22.75 42.73
N LYS A 309 15.78 23.70 42.36
CA LYS A 309 14.34 23.46 42.30
C LYS A 309 13.97 22.58 41.10
N VAL A 310 14.52 22.85 39.93
CA VAL A 310 14.29 22.04 38.72
C VAL A 310 14.71 20.59 38.98
N LYS A 311 15.91 20.37 39.54
CA LYS A 311 16.39 19.03 39.89
C LYS A 311 15.45 18.29 40.86
N ALA A 312 14.98 18.99 41.90
CA ALA A 312 14.03 18.42 42.85
C ALA A 312 12.69 18.03 42.19
N LYS A 313 12.15 18.90 41.32
CA LYS A 313 10.86 18.66 40.65
C LYS A 313 10.92 17.61 39.55
N VAL A 314 12.02 17.52 38.80
CA VAL A 314 12.27 16.42 37.86
C VAL A 314 12.35 15.08 38.62
N THR A 315 13.03 15.05 39.77
CA THR A 315 13.07 13.84 40.63
C THR A 315 11.68 13.45 41.13
N GLU A 316 10.84 14.43 41.46
CA GLU A 316 9.45 14.20 41.91
C GLU A 316 8.62 13.48 40.82
N VAL A 317 8.78 13.84 39.54
CA VAL A 317 8.12 13.18 38.40
C VAL A 317 8.49 11.69 38.37
N PHE A 318 9.78 11.36 38.44
CA PHE A 318 10.24 9.97 38.42
C PHE A 318 9.85 9.16 39.66
N SER A 319 9.50 9.81 40.76
CA SER A 319 8.97 9.16 41.96
C SER A 319 7.45 8.95 41.92
N GLN A 320 6.74 9.74 41.12
CA GLN A 320 5.28 9.72 41.04
C GLN A 320 4.76 8.79 39.94
N TYR A 321 5.45 8.76 38.81
CA TYR A 321 5.07 7.97 37.65
C TYR A 321 6.05 6.83 37.42
N GLU A 322 5.62 5.87 36.61
CA GLU A 322 6.40 4.70 36.23
C GLU A 322 6.83 4.83 34.77
N MET A 323 8.00 4.29 34.43
CA MET A 323 8.49 4.32 33.05
C MET A 323 7.62 3.52 32.07
N TYR A 324 6.84 2.57 32.59
CA TYR A 324 5.89 1.75 31.86
C TYR A 324 4.63 1.57 32.71
N GLY A 325 3.46 1.93 32.17
CA GLY A 325 2.20 1.88 32.91
C GLY A 325 1.73 3.26 33.39
N TYR A 326 1.62 3.46 34.70
CA TYR A 326 0.95 4.67 35.20
C TYR A 326 1.81 5.93 34.98
N GLY A 327 1.36 6.79 34.07
CA GLY A 327 1.99 8.09 33.76
C GLY A 327 3.26 7.98 32.91
N ASP A 328 3.41 6.87 32.18
CA ASP A 328 4.57 6.59 31.32
C ASP A 328 4.84 7.69 30.28
N THR A 329 3.82 8.27 29.64
CA THR A 329 3.98 9.39 28.70
C THR A 329 4.75 10.55 29.32
N VAL A 330 4.43 10.90 30.57
CA VAL A 330 5.05 12.02 31.29
C VAL A 330 6.44 11.63 31.76
N TRP A 331 6.58 10.40 32.28
CA TRP A 331 7.86 9.86 32.73
C TRP A 331 8.88 9.85 31.60
N LEU A 332 8.51 9.30 30.43
CA LEU A 332 9.36 9.15 29.25
C LEU A 332 9.74 10.50 28.66
N ALA A 333 8.78 11.42 28.48
CA ALA A 333 9.06 12.77 27.98
C ALA A 333 10.04 13.54 28.88
N THR A 334 9.92 13.35 30.21
CA THR A 334 10.82 13.97 31.19
C THR A 334 12.20 13.30 31.18
N ALA A 335 12.26 11.97 31.10
CA ALA A 335 13.51 11.20 31.09
C ALA A 335 14.37 11.51 29.86
N ASP A 336 13.78 11.47 28.67
CA ASP A 336 14.41 11.82 27.40
C ASP A 336 15.09 13.20 27.48
N THR A 337 14.35 14.22 27.89
CA THR A 337 14.88 15.60 27.95
C THR A 337 15.87 15.80 29.10
N ALA A 338 15.68 15.13 30.24
CA ALA A 338 16.61 15.18 31.35
C ALA A 338 17.97 14.54 31.00
N SER A 339 17.95 13.40 30.29
CA SER A 339 19.17 12.72 29.80
C SER A 339 19.94 13.56 28.79
N TYR A 340 19.26 14.38 27.98
CA TYR A 340 19.91 15.29 27.05
C TYR A 340 20.58 16.50 27.74
N HIS A 341 19.96 17.06 28.78
CA HIS A 341 20.42 18.30 29.42
C HIS A 341 21.16 18.12 30.76
N SER A 342 21.26 16.90 31.29
CA SER A 342 21.90 16.61 32.58
C SER A 342 22.48 15.19 32.59
N ASP A 343 23.38 14.92 33.54
CA ASP A 343 23.84 13.56 33.83
C ASP A 343 22.65 12.72 34.36
N CYS A 344 22.29 11.67 33.62
CA CYS A 344 21.22 10.74 33.94
C CYS A 344 21.38 10.08 35.32
N SER A 345 22.61 9.96 35.84
CA SER A 345 22.88 9.31 37.12
C SER A 345 22.34 10.12 38.29
N GLN A 346 22.15 11.42 38.10
CA GLN A 346 21.53 12.32 39.06
C GLN A 346 20.09 11.92 39.38
N PHE A 347 19.40 11.30 38.41
CA PHE A 347 18.01 10.88 38.53
C PHE A 347 17.84 9.36 38.57
N GLY A 348 18.92 8.59 38.42
CA GLY A 348 18.86 7.12 38.38
C GLY A 348 18.26 6.57 37.09
N ILE A 349 18.34 7.30 35.98
CA ILE A 349 17.65 6.94 34.71
C ILE A 349 18.60 6.47 33.60
N CYS A 350 19.90 6.30 33.82
CA CYS A 350 20.88 6.10 32.73
C CYS A 350 20.68 4.90 31.79
N ASN A 351 19.89 3.90 32.18
CA ASN A 351 19.65 2.70 31.36
C ASN A 351 18.15 2.49 31.14
N PHE A 352 17.37 3.57 31.16
CA PHE A 352 15.92 3.45 31.16
C PHE A 352 15.41 2.87 29.84
N GLU A 353 16.09 3.11 28.73
CA GLU A 353 15.76 2.60 27.40
C GLU A 353 15.79 1.07 27.36
N GLN A 354 16.85 0.47 27.91
CA GLN A 354 17.00 -0.99 28.01
C GLN A 354 15.99 -1.61 28.99
N GLN A 355 15.75 -0.94 30.13
CA GLN A 355 14.75 -1.37 31.10
C GLN A 355 13.35 -1.30 30.52
N LEU A 356 13.03 -0.22 29.81
CA LEU A 356 11.77 -0.01 29.11
C LEU A 356 11.53 -1.09 28.07
N LYS A 357 12.54 -1.40 27.22
CA LYS A 357 12.44 -2.50 26.25
C LYS A 357 12.02 -3.81 26.92
N SER A 358 12.62 -4.12 28.07
CA SER A 358 12.36 -5.35 28.81
C SER A 358 10.99 -5.37 29.49
N LEU A 359 10.43 -4.20 29.81
CA LEU A 359 9.10 -4.04 30.41
C LEU A 359 7.99 -4.03 29.35
N VAL A 360 8.26 -3.44 28.19
CA VAL A 360 7.29 -3.31 27.10
C VAL A 360 7.24 -4.61 26.29
N LEU A 361 8.37 -5.09 25.77
CA LEU A 361 8.42 -6.26 24.88
C LEU A 361 8.70 -7.54 25.68
N THR A 362 7.68 -8.00 26.42
CA THR A 362 7.82 -9.08 27.41
C THR A 362 7.70 -10.49 26.83
N GLN A 363 7.04 -10.64 25.69
CA GLN A 363 6.82 -11.94 25.07
C GLN A 363 7.93 -12.23 24.08
N SER A 364 8.51 -13.44 24.15
CA SER A 364 9.48 -13.92 23.16
C SER A 364 8.91 -15.13 22.44
N TYR A 365 8.87 -15.05 21.11
CA TYR A 365 8.42 -16.12 20.23
C TYR A 365 9.48 -16.45 19.20
N THR A 366 9.60 -17.74 18.86
CA THR A 366 10.63 -18.23 17.94
C THR A 366 9.98 -18.74 16.68
N CYS A 367 10.16 -18.01 15.58
CA CYS A 367 9.70 -18.46 14.26
C CYS A 367 10.64 -19.53 13.70
N SER A 368 11.96 -19.27 13.76
CA SER A 368 12.99 -20.11 13.16
C SER A 368 14.33 -19.93 13.91
N PRO A 369 15.42 -20.62 13.51
CA PRO A 369 16.76 -20.31 14.02
C PRO A 369 17.19 -18.85 13.74
N THR A 370 16.72 -18.27 12.63
CA THR A 370 17.10 -16.95 12.11
C THR A 370 16.11 -15.84 12.42
N ILE A 371 14.93 -16.12 12.99
CA ILE A 371 13.92 -15.09 13.28
C ILE A 371 13.35 -15.27 14.69
N ARG A 372 13.39 -14.19 15.47
CA ARG A 372 12.75 -14.08 16.79
C ARG A 372 11.81 -12.90 16.81
N ILE A 373 10.65 -13.07 17.44
CA ILE A 373 9.73 -11.99 17.75
C ILE A 373 9.85 -11.67 19.23
N LEU A 374 10.05 -10.38 19.54
CA LEU A 374 9.77 -9.79 20.83
C LEU A 374 8.50 -8.96 20.68
N SER A 375 7.43 -9.31 21.40
CA SER A 375 6.16 -8.59 21.30
C SER A 375 5.71 -8.08 22.66
N GLN A 376 5.00 -6.95 22.64
CA GLN A 376 4.35 -6.42 23.82
C GLN A 376 3.20 -7.32 24.24
N ASN A 377 2.28 -7.58 23.32
CA ASN A 377 1.14 -8.44 23.55
C ASN A 377 0.58 -8.95 22.22
N MET A 378 0.84 -10.21 21.91
CA MET A 378 0.27 -10.93 20.78
C MET A 378 -0.19 -12.30 21.26
N THR A 379 -1.26 -12.79 20.64
CA THR A 379 -1.74 -14.15 20.80
C THR A 379 -0.85 -15.14 20.04
N GLN A 380 -0.89 -16.41 20.43
CA GLN A 380 -0.15 -17.47 19.73
C GLN A 380 -0.52 -17.55 18.23
N THR A 381 -1.79 -17.32 17.88
CA THR A 381 -2.24 -17.31 16.48
C THR A 381 -1.63 -16.15 15.71
N GLN A 382 -1.58 -14.95 16.29
CA GLN A 382 -0.94 -13.79 15.65
C GLN A 382 0.57 -14.02 15.46
N HIS A 383 1.27 -14.58 16.44
CA HIS A 383 2.68 -14.95 16.30
C HIS A 383 2.88 -15.96 15.17
N GLN A 384 2.06 -17.01 15.13
CA GLN A 384 2.16 -18.05 14.11
C GLN A 384 1.91 -17.48 12.71
N ALA A 385 0.87 -16.67 12.53
CA ALA A 385 0.58 -16.02 11.26
C ALA A 385 1.73 -15.13 10.78
N ALA A 386 2.29 -14.29 11.66
CA ALA A 386 3.44 -13.45 11.32
C ALA A 386 4.67 -14.28 10.90
N CYS A 387 4.95 -15.39 11.61
CA CYS A 387 6.04 -16.29 11.25
C CYS A 387 5.81 -17.00 9.91
N GLU A 388 4.59 -17.47 9.65
CA GLU A 388 4.23 -18.16 8.40
C GLU A 388 4.34 -17.21 7.21
N LYS A 389 3.88 -15.96 7.37
CA LYS A 389 3.94 -14.93 6.33
C LYS A 389 5.38 -14.52 6.01
N MET A 390 6.22 -14.20 7.01
CA MET A 390 7.65 -13.97 6.79
C MET A 390 8.34 -15.19 6.13
N GLY A 391 7.98 -16.41 6.53
CA GLY A 391 8.52 -17.62 5.90
C GLY A 391 8.13 -17.78 4.43
N PHE A 392 6.91 -17.39 4.06
CA PHE A 392 6.45 -17.34 2.67
C PHE A 392 7.24 -16.29 1.87
N GLU A 393 7.32 -15.06 2.39
CA GLU A 393 8.05 -13.95 1.75
C GLU A 393 9.54 -14.29 1.53
N GLU A 394 10.20 -14.89 2.53
CA GLU A 394 11.60 -15.33 2.42
C GLU A 394 11.78 -16.36 1.30
N GLY A 395 10.89 -17.35 1.24
CA GLY A 395 10.93 -18.38 0.20
C GLY A 395 10.69 -17.81 -1.21
N TYR A 396 9.73 -16.89 -1.34
CA TYR A 396 9.44 -16.22 -2.60
C TYR A 396 10.61 -15.34 -3.03
N PHE A 397 11.13 -14.49 -2.15
CA PHE A 397 12.30 -13.62 -2.40
C PHE A 397 13.50 -14.42 -2.89
N HIS A 398 13.88 -15.49 -2.16
CA HIS A 398 15.04 -16.30 -2.51
C HIS A 398 14.88 -17.00 -3.86
N THR A 399 13.68 -17.46 -4.19
CA THR A 399 13.36 -18.10 -5.47
C THR A 399 13.39 -17.07 -6.60
N ARG A 400 12.77 -15.91 -6.38
CA ARG A 400 12.65 -14.87 -7.40
C ARG A 400 13.99 -14.26 -7.76
N LEU A 401 14.85 -14.01 -6.77
CA LEU A 401 16.11 -13.29 -6.95
C LEU A 401 17.33 -14.23 -7.00
N GLU A 402 17.12 -15.55 -6.99
CA GLU A 402 18.17 -16.57 -7.13
C GLU A 402 19.35 -16.41 -6.14
N THR A 403 19.06 -15.96 -4.93
CA THR A 403 20.07 -15.68 -3.87
C THR A 403 20.84 -16.92 -3.39
N GLY A 404 20.31 -18.13 -3.63
CA GLY A 404 20.86 -19.38 -3.09
C GLY A 404 20.83 -19.49 -1.56
N ASN A 405 20.04 -18.66 -0.88
CA ASN A 405 20.03 -18.50 0.58
C ASN A 405 21.44 -18.18 1.15
N GLN A 406 22.29 -17.50 0.37
CA GLN A 406 23.63 -17.13 0.81
C GLN A 406 23.69 -15.63 1.05
N PRO A 407 23.99 -15.18 2.28
CA PRO A 407 24.15 -13.76 2.54
C PRO A 407 25.30 -13.19 1.70
N VAL A 408 25.24 -11.89 1.43
CA VAL A 408 26.34 -11.17 0.78
C VAL A 408 27.64 -11.31 1.59
N ALA A 409 28.77 -11.04 0.93
CA ALA A 409 30.05 -11.04 1.62
C ALA A 409 30.03 -10.07 2.81
N ASP A 410 30.76 -10.43 3.87
CA ASP A 410 30.88 -9.66 5.11
C ASP A 410 29.58 -9.45 5.92
N ASP A 411 28.44 -10.02 5.54
CA ASP A 411 27.30 -10.09 6.48
C ASP A 411 27.51 -11.26 7.48
N HIS A 412 27.56 -10.91 8.76
CA HIS A 412 27.73 -11.81 9.89
C HIS A 412 26.49 -11.92 10.80
N ASN A 413 25.36 -11.34 10.40
CA ASN A 413 24.11 -11.51 11.12
C ASN A 413 23.72 -12.99 11.10
N THR A 414 23.14 -13.45 12.21
CA THR A 414 22.67 -14.84 12.35
C THR A 414 21.19 -14.91 12.66
N GLN A 415 20.57 -13.77 12.96
CA GLN A 415 19.20 -13.66 13.40
C GLN A 415 18.66 -12.24 13.19
N LEU A 416 17.42 -12.14 12.71
CA LEU A 416 16.59 -10.94 12.77
C LEU A 416 15.80 -10.91 14.08
N GLN A 417 15.82 -9.75 14.75
CA GLN A 417 14.92 -9.46 15.86
C GLN A 417 13.73 -8.63 15.35
N VAL A 418 12.54 -9.22 15.35
CA VAL A 418 11.29 -8.52 15.06
C VAL A 418 10.72 -8.03 16.39
N ASN A 419 10.34 -6.76 16.48
CA ASN A 419 9.87 -6.09 17.68
C ASN A 419 8.47 -5.53 17.42
N ILE A 420 7.44 -6.08 18.08
CA ILE A 420 6.04 -5.78 17.76
C ILE A 420 5.33 -5.17 18.97
N PHE A 421 4.95 -3.91 18.85
CA PHE A 421 4.13 -3.21 19.84
C PHE A 421 2.65 -3.60 19.72
N ASP A 422 1.90 -3.50 20.82
CA ASP A 422 0.48 -3.94 20.88
C ASP A 422 -0.44 -3.06 20.03
N SER A 423 -0.04 -1.82 19.73
CA SER A 423 -0.82 -0.88 18.94
C SER A 423 0.06 0.22 18.33
N SER A 424 -0.51 0.98 17.40
CA SER A 424 0.14 2.18 16.84
C SER A 424 0.42 3.25 17.92
N ASP A 425 -0.47 3.38 18.92
CA ASP A 425 -0.27 4.29 20.05
C ASP A 425 0.94 3.88 20.90
N ASP A 426 1.07 2.59 21.19
CA ASP A 426 2.21 2.05 21.93
C ASP A 426 3.52 2.14 21.13
N TYR A 427 3.46 1.91 19.81
CA TYR A 427 4.58 2.17 18.92
C TYR A 427 5.04 3.63 19.00
N GLY A 428 4.11 4.57 18.83
CA GLY A 428 4.39 6.01 18.92
C GLY A 428 4.96 6.43 20.28
N LYS A 429 4.58 5.74 21.36
CA LYS A 429 5.05 6.05 22.71
C LYS A 429 6.42 5.44 23.03
N TYR A 430 6.64 4.18 22.70
CA TYR A 430 7.78 3.41 23.21
C TYR A 430 8.88 3.14 22.18
N ALA A 431 8.56 3.08 20.89
CA ALA A 431 9.55 2.68 19.89
C ALA A 431 10.68 3.69 19.76
N GLY A 432 10.37 4.99 19.75
CA GLY A 432 11.38 6.06 19.73
C GLY A 432 12.39 5.94 20.88
N PRO A 433 11.95 5.96 22.16
CA PRO A 433 12.85 5.78 23.29
C PRO A 433 13.64 4.46 23.31
N ILE A 434 13.08 3.36 22.79
CA ILE A 434 13.75 2.05 22.81
C ILE A 434 14.79 1.90 21.69
N PHE A 435 14.48 2.41 20.49
CA PHE A 435 15.23 2.13 19.26
C PHE A 435 15.88 3.35 18.61
N ASP A 436 15.66 4.56 19.16
CA ASP A 436 16.15 5.83 18.60
C ASP A 436 15.65 6.10 17.18
N ILE A 437 14.34 5.91 16.97
CA ILE A 437 13.68 6.08 15.67
C ILE A 437 12.57 7.14 15.71
N SER A 438 12.29 7.73 14.55
CA SER A 438 11.01 8.40 14.32
C SER A 438 9.91 7.33 14.22
N THR A 439 8.76 7.61 14.81
CA THR A 439 7.58 6.71 14.78
C THR A 439 6.51 7.19 13.79
N ASN A 440 6.81 8.21 12.97
CA ASN A 440 5.92 8.67 11.90
C ASN A 440 6.08 7.80 10.64
N ASN A 441 5.86 6.50 10.80
CA ASN A 441 5.96 5.46 9.77
C ASN A 441 5.16 4.22 10.22
N GLY A 442 4.93 3.29 9.30
CA GLY A 442 4.23 2.03 9.59
C GLY A 442 5.10 0.97 10.29
N GLY A 443 6.40 1.18 10.29
CA GLY A 443 7.42 0.26 10.78
C GLY A 443 8.77 0.75 10.29
N MET A 444 9.84 0.14 10.79
CA MET A 444 11.19 0.46 10.36
C MET A 444 12.12 -0.73 10.51
N TYR A 445 12.88 -1.00 9.46
CA TYR A 445 14.05 -1.88 9.51
C TYR A 445 15.33 -1.12 9.88
N LEU A 446 16.03 -1.59 10.91
CA LEU A 446 17.33 -1.12 11.36
C LEU A 446 18.35 -2.25 11.20
N GLU A 447 19.14 -2.19 10.14
CA GLU A 447 20.15 -3.20 9.82
C GLU A 447 21.30 -3.24 10.84
N GLY A 448 21.73 -2.08 11.32
CA GLY A 448 22.96 -1.96 12.10
C GLY A 448 24.20 -2.07 11.20
N ASP A 449 25.25 -2.74 11.69
CA ASP A 449 26.48 -2.98 10.92
C ASP A 449 26.65 -4.49 10.71
N PRO A 450 26.27 -5.02 9.53
CA PRO A 450 26.27 -6.45 9.26
C PRO A 450 27.69 -7.05 9.31
N SER A 451 28.74 -6.24 9.14
CA SER A 451 30.15 -6.68 9.22
C SER A 451 30.65 -6.95 10.63
N LYS A 452 29.90 -6.53 11.66
CA LYS A 452 30.28 -6.77 13.06
C LYS A 452 29.70 -8.10 13.56
N PRO A 453 30.52 -9.07 13.99
CA PRO A 453 30.01 -10.28 14.64
C PRO A 453 29.17 -9.94 15.87
N GLY A 454 27.94 -10.46 15.90
CA GLY A 454 26.99 -10.19 16.98
C GLY A 454 26.08 -8.98 16.74
N ASN A 455 26.14 -8.34 15.57
CA ASN A 455 25.07 -7.44 15.13
C ASN A 455 23.74 -8.20 15.08
N ILE A 456 22.67 -7.53 15.53
CA ILE A 456 21.30 -8.04 15.52
C ILE A 456 20.45 -6.99 14.81
N PRO A 457 20.11 -7.19 13.53
CA PRO A 457 19.19 -6.31 12.84
C PRO A 457 17.82 -6.32 13.54
N ASN A 458 17.17 -5.16 13.58
CA ASN A 458 15.86 -4.99 14.21
C ASN A 458 14.83 -4.58 13.17
N PHE A 459 13.76 -5.35 13.05
CA PHE A 459 12.52 -4.87 12.46
C PHE A 459 11.60 -4.42 13.59
N ILE A 460 11.08 -3.19 13.52
CA ILE A 460 10.20 -2.60 14.52
C ILE A 460 8.85 -2.29 13.87
N ALA A 461 7.75 -2.79 14.44
CA ALA A 461 6.39 -2.61 13.93
C ALA A 461 5.36 -2.67 15.07
N TYR A 462 4.08 -2.61 14.72
CA TYR A 462 2.97 -2.77 15.64
C TYR A 462 1.87 -3.68 15.08
N GLU A 463 1.08 -4.23 16.01
CA GLU A 463 -0.11 -4.99 15.68
C GLU A 463 -1.19 -4.07 15.10
N ALA A 464 -1.75 -4.50 13.97
CA ALA A 464 -2.85 -3.86 13.30
C ALA A 464 -4.14 -4.61 13.65
N SER A 465 -4.76 -4.28 14.78
CA SER A 465 -5.94 -5.00 15.30
C SER A 465 -7.14 -4.99 14.36
N TYR A 466 -7.13 -4.11 13.36
CA TYR A 466 -8.12 -3.97 12.31
C TYR A 466 -7.84 -4.83 11.07
N ALA A 467 -6.65 -5.41 10.96
CA ALA A 467 -6.25 -6.20 9.82
C ALA A 467 -6.86 -7.61 9.85
N ASN A 468 -6.88 -8.26 8.69
CA ASN A 468 -7.48 -9.57 8.54
C ASN A 468 -6.65 -10.67 9.23
N PRO A 469 -7.19 -11.90 9.38
CA PRO A 469 -6.49 -12.99 10.08
C PRO A 469 -5.13 -13.39 9.50
N ASP A 470 -4.79 -12.93 8.30
CA ASP A 470 -3.54 -13.24 7.61
C ASP A 470 -2.51 -12.10 7.70
N HIS A 471 -2.88 -10.91 8.23
CA HIS A 471 -2.04 -9.70 8.24
C HIS A 471 -2.10 -8.92 9.58
N PHE A 472 -1.90 -9.58 10.72
CA PHE A 472 -2.02 -8.92 12.03
C PHE A 472 -0.96 -7.85 12.35
N VAL A 473 0.12 -7.76 11.58
CA VAL A 473 1.22 -6.82 11.84
C VAL A 473 1.29 -5.84 10.69
N TRP A 474 1.23 -4.54 11.00
CA TRP A 474 1.25 -3.52 9.97
C TRP A 474 2.59 -3.52 9.22
N ASN A 475 2.53 -3.46 7.88
CA ASN A 475 3.67 -3.39 6.98
C ASN A 475 4.69 -4.55 7.09
N LEU A 476 4.27 -5.71 7.63
CA LEU A 476 5.17 -6.84 7.91
C LEU A 476 5.92 -7.31 6.67
N GLU A 477 5.19 -7.51 5.58
CA GLU A 477 5.69 -8.06 4.32
C GLU A 477 6.72 -7.15 3.70
N HIS A 478 6.40 -5.86 3.61
CA HIS A 478 7.26 -4.84 3.03
C HIS A 478 8.56 -4.69 3.82
N GLU A 479 8.48 -4.46 5.14
CA GLU A 479 9.66 -4.20 5.97
C GLU A 479 10.55 -5.44 6.12
N TYR A 480 9.97 -6.64 6.08
CA TYR A 480 10.74 -7.87 6.09
C TYR A 480 11.60 -8.02 4.82
N VAL A 481 11.13 -7.50 3.68
CA VAL A 481 11.92 -7.53 2.44
C VAL A 481 13.14 -6.61 2.53
N HIS A 482 13.07 -5.48 3.25
CA HIS A 482 14.27 -4.65 3.49
C HIS A 482 15.38 -5.41 4.21
N TYR A 483 15.03 -6.30 5.16
CA TYR A 483 15.99 -7.22 5.76
C TYR A 483 16.56 -8.22 4.75
N LEU A 484 15.71 -8.79 3.89
CA LEU A 484 16.16 -9.76 2.88
C LEU A 484 17.06 -9.11 1.83
N ASP A 485 16.70 -7.94 1.32
CA ASP A 485 17.47 -7.18 0.33
C ASP A 485 18.84 -6.78 0.89
N GLY A 486 18.87 -6.19 2.10
CA GLY A 486 20.12 -5.85 2.80
C GLY A 486 21.03 -7.06 3.05
N ARG A 487 20.45 -8.21 3.42
CA ARG A 487 21.22 -9.40 3.74
C ARG A 487 21.72 -10.17 2.51
N PHE A 488 20.95 -10.22 1.44
CA PHE A 488 21.16 -11.17 0.33
C PHE A 488 21.49 -10.51 -1.01
N ASP A 489 21.15 -9.23 -1.21
CA ASP A 489 21.26 -8.54 -2.50
C ASP A 489 22.10 -7.26 -2.46
N MET A 490 22.27 -6.64 -1.30
CA MET A 490 23.03 -5.39 -1.14
C MET A 490 24.26 -5.59 -0.25
N TYR A 491 25.47 -5.32 -0.76
CA TYR A 491 26.69 -5.43 0.05
C TYR A 491 26.86 -4.25 1.04
N GLY A 492 27.14 -4.58 2.30
CA GLY A 492 27.42 -3.60 3.35
C GLY A 492 26.16 -3.15 4.10
N ASP A 493 26.30 -2.14 4.97
CA ASP A 493 25.15 -1.56 5.66
C ASP A 493 24.33 -0.62 4.73
N PHE A 494 23.16 -0.19 5.20
CA PHE A 494 22.29 0.80 4.53
C PHE A 494 23.01 2.07 4.01
N SER A 495 24.12 2.48 4.62
CA SER A 495 24.89 3.66 4.21
C SER A 495 26.03 3.36 3.22
N HIS A 496 26.28 2.08 2.95
CA HIS A 496 27.35 1.59 2.10
C HIS A 496 27.19 1.91 0.60
N PRO A 497 25.97 1.87 0.01
CA PRO A 497 25.78 2.27 -1.38
C PRO A 497 26.30 3.68 -1.65
N THR A 498 27.21 3.80 -2.62
CA THR A 498 27.74 5.12 -3.05
C THR A 498 26.88 5.76 -4.14
N GLU A 499 25.81 5.09 -4.54
CA GLU A 499 24.90 5.46 -5.63
C GLU A 499 23.47 5.32 -5.13
N LYS A 500 22.53 5.99 -5.78
CA LYS A 500 21.12 5.97 -5.38
C LYS A 500 20.49 4.61 -5.67
N VAL A 501 19.84 4.05 -4.65
CA VAL A 501 19.26 2.70 -4.67
C VAL A 501 17.80 2.64 -4.22
N VAL A 502 17.20 3.78 -3.84
CA VAL A 502 15.83 3.83 -3.26
C VAL A 502 14.78 3.21 -4.19
N TRP A 503 14.89 3.42 -5.50
CA TRP A 503 13.97 2.82 -6.47
C TRP A 503 13.95 1.29 -6.42
N TRP A 504 15.12 0.69 -6.13
CA TRP A 504 15.29 -0.74 -6.01
C TRP A 504 14.81 -1.21 -4.64
N SER A 505 15.36 -0.65 -3.56
CA SER A 505 15.06 -1.09 -2.19
C SER A 505 13.57 -0.96 -1.86
N GLU A 506 12.94 0.19 -2.16
CA GLU A 506 11.49 0.35 -1.94
C GLU A 506 10.67 -0.40 -2.99
N GLY A 507 11.11 -0.38 -4.25
CA GLY A 507 10.38 -1.05 -5.33
C GLY A 507 10.34 -2.57 -5.19
N VAL A 508 11.42 -3.19 -4.71
CA VAL A 508 11.51 -4.65 -4.48
C VAL A 508 10.74 -5.04 -3.23
N ALA A 509 10.76 -4.21 -2.18
CA ALA A 509 9.92 -4.41 -1.01
C ALA A 509 8.43 -4.37 -1.36
N GLU A 510 8.01 -3.35 -2.11
CA GLU A 510 6.64 -3.25 -2.62
C GLU A 510 6.27 -4.40 -3.56
N TYR A 511 7.19 -4.81 -4.45
CA TYR A 511 6.91 -5.88 -5.41
C TYR A 511 6.79 -7.23 -4.73
N VAL A 512 7.69 -7.57 -3.80
CA VAL A 512 7.62 -8.85 -3.12
C VAL A 512 6.37 -8.92 -2.23
N ALA A 513 6.04 -7.83 -1.53
CA ALA A 513 4.85 -7.77 -0.68
C ALA A 513 3.52 -7.83 -1.45
N ASN A 514 3.45 -7.25 -2.65
CA ASN A 514 2.19 -7.13 -3.42
C ASN A 514 2.15 -7.99 -4.69
N GLU A 515 3.25 -8.60 -5.10
CA GLU A 515 3.43 -9.33 -6.36
C GLU A 515 2.94 -8.52 -7.58
N ASP A 516 1.96 -9.04 -8.34
CA ASP A 516 1.33 -8.36 -9.46
C ASP A 516 0.06 -7.58 -9.06
N ASN A 517 -0.26 -7.52 -7.76
CA ASN A 517 -1.50 -6.97 -7.21
C ASN A 517 -1.27 -5.70 -6.38
N ASN A 518 -0.92 -4.60 -7.06
CA ASN A 518 -0.84 -3.28 -6.45
C ASN A 518 -1.75 -2.27 -7.21
N PRO A 519 -3.06 -2.21 -6.89
CA PRO A 519 -4.00 -1.35 -7.63
C PRO A 519 -3.68 0.13 -7.51
N LYS A 520 -3.09 0.55 -6.38
CA LYS A 520 -2.72 1.93 -6.08
C LYS A 520 -1.61 2.42 -6.99
N ALA A 521 -0.63 1.56 -7.30
CA ALA A 521 0.39 1.87 -8.29
C ALA A 521 -0.21 2.00 -9.70
N ILE A 522 -1.16 1.13 -10.05
CA ILE A 522 -1.86 1.19 -11.34
C ILE A 522 -2.71 2.47 -11.45
N GLU A 523 -3.33 2.92 -10.35
CA GLU A 523 -4.11 4.16 -10.28
C GLU A 523 -3.27 5.40 -10.58
N THR A 524 -2.00 5.44 -10.16
CA THR A 524 -1.11 6.57 -10.50
C THR A 524 -0.76 6.67 -11.97
N ILE A 525 -0.88 5.59 -12.75
CA ILE A 525 -0.77 5.68 -14.20
C ILE A 525 -2.06 6.31 -14.79
N LYS A 526 -3.22 6.03 -14.17
CA LYS A 526 -4.54 6.49 -14.65
C LYS A 526 -4.82 7.95 -14.33
N ASP A 527 -4.27 8.49 -13.24
CA ASP A 527 -4.46 9.90 -12.87
C ASP A 527 -3.64 10.89 -13.72
N GLY A 528 -2.73 10.38 -14.57
CA GLY A 528 -1.89 11.16 -15.48
C GLY A 528 -0.52 11.51 -14.93
N SER A 529 -0.17 11.07 -13.71
CA SER A 529 1.19 11.14 -13.19
C SER A 529 2.12 10.35 -14.09
N THR A 530 3.32 10.88 -14.36
CA THR A 530 4.31 10.18 -15.19
C THR A 530 5.71 10.44 -14.65
N TYR A 531 6.51 9.38 -14.57
CA TYR A 531 7.95 9.44 -14.31
C TYR A 531 8.69 8.61 -15.35
N THR A 532 9.80 9.15 -15.85
CA THR A 532 10.74 8.40 -16.68
C THR A 532 11.52 7.41 -15.83
N LEU A 533 12.04 6.32 -16.42
CA LEU A 533 12.96 5.40 -15.74
C LEU A 533 14.18 6.15 -15.19
N SER A 534 14.67 7.16 -15.92
CA SER A 534 15.77 8.00 -15.44
C SER A 534 15.42 8.76 -14.17
N GLU A 535 14.20 9.26 -14.03
CA GLU A 535 13.74 9.88 -12.79
C GLU A 535 13.58 8.81 -11.72
N ILE A 536 12.89 7.71 -11.99
CA ILE A 536 12.67 6.65 -11.00
C ILE A 536 14.00 6.13 -10.45
N PHE A 537 14.99 5.84 -11.29
CA PHE A 537 16.30 5.36 -10.85
C PHE A 537 17.15 6.39 -10.09
N GLU A 538 16.82 7.68 -10.20
CA GLU A 538 17.46 8.79 -9.49
C GLU A 538 16.74 9.17 -8.17
N THR A 539 15.78 8.35 -7.74
CA THR A 539 14.97 8.59 -6.54
C THR A 539 15.82 8.59 -5.27
N THR A 540 15.47 9.51 -4.37
CA THR A 540 16.01 9.68 -3.03
C THR A 540 14.85 9.99 -2.08
N TYR A 541 15.06 9.89 -0.77
CA TYR A 541 14.08 10.40 0.20
C TYR A 541 14.00 11.94 0.24
N ASP A 542 14.98 12.65 -0.36
CA ASP A 542 14.95 14.11 -0.49
C ASP A 542 13.74 14.58 -1.32
N GLY A 543 13.00 15.56 -0.81
CA GLY A 543 11.80 16.09 -1.45
C GLY A 543 10.54 15.21 -1.32
N PHE A 544 10.66 14.06 -0.63
CA PHE A 544 9.62 13.08 -0.27
C PHE A 544 8.42 13.02 -1.22
N ASP A 545 8.61 12.32 -2.34
CA ASP A 545 7.58 12.04 -3.34
C ASP A 545 7.11 10.58 -3.18
N VAL A 546 6.02 10.40 -2.44
CA VAL A 546 5.49 9.07 -2.07
C VAL A 546 5.18 8.22 -3.31
N ASP A 547 4.64 8.83 -4.36
CA ASP A 547 4.30 8.09 -5.57
C ASP A 547 5.56 7.62 -6.28
N ARG A 548 6.54 8.51 -6.44
CA ARG A 548 7.80 8.14 -7.10
C ARG A 548 8.58 7.08 -6.33
N ILE A 549 8.64 7.21 -5.00
CA ILE A 549 9.39 6.29 -4.12
C ILE A 549 8.78 4.89 -4.16
N TYR A 550 7.49 4.76 -3.81
CA TYR A 550 6.89 3.45 -3.57
C TYR A 550 6.18 2.89 -4.80
N ARG A 551 5.27 3.67 -5.39
CA ARG A 551 4.39 3.18 -6.47
C ARG A 551 5.14 3.04 -7.80
N TRP A 552 5.91 4.05 -8.17
CA TRP A 552 6.71 4.00 -9.40
C TRP A 552 8.00 3.20 -9.24
N GLY A 553 8.56 3.12 -8.03
CA GLY A 553 9.58 2.13 -7.67
C GLY A 553 9.07 0.70 -7.94
N TYR A 554 7.89 0.36 -7.40
CA TYR A 554 7.21 -0.92 -7.66
C TYR A 554 6.99 -1.17 -9.16
N LEU A 555 6.46 -0.18 -9.90
CA LEU A 555 6.20 -0.33 -11.34
C LEU A 555 7.49 -0.58 -12.13
N ALA A 556 8.58 0.11 -11.79
CA ALA A 556 9.87 -0.11 -12.42
C ALA A 556 10.43 -1.50 -12.11
N VAL A 557 10.39 -1.93 -10.85
CA VAL A 557 10.85 -3.28 -10.46
C VAL A 557 10.01 -4.35 -11.16
N ARG A 558 8.67 -4.24 -11.12
CA ARG A 558 7.76 -5.15 -11.81
C ARG A 558 8.04 -5.23 -13.31
N PHE A 559 8.19 -4.09 -13.98
CA PHE A 559 8.54 -4.04 -15.40
C PHE A 559 9.84 -4.80 -15.68
N MET A 560 10.89 -4.53 -14.90
CA MET A 560 12.17 -5.21 -15.04
C MET A 560 12.06 -6.71 -14.77
N PHE A 561 11.23 -7.12 -13.82
CA PHE A 561 10.97 -8.51 -13.46
C PHE A 561 10.18 -9.28 -14.53
N GLU A 562 9.24 -8.62 -15.20
CA GLU A 562 8.42 -9.22 -16.26
C GLU A 562 9.15 -9.26 -17.60
N ARG A 563 9.96 -8.25 -17.92
CA ARG A 563 10.55 -8.07 -19.25
C ARG A 563 12.05 -8.32 -19.32
N HIS A 564 12.78 -8.10 -18.23
CA HIS A 564 14.25 -7.96 -18.24
C HIS A 564 14.94 -8.65 -17.04
N MET A 565 14.40 -9.77 -16.56
CA MET A 565 14.92 -10.47 -15.37
C MET A 565 16.40 -10.88 -15.50
N ASP A 566 16.85 -11.29 -16.69
CA ASP A 566 18.25 -11.62 -16.94
C ASP A 566 19.19 -10.42 -16.71
N ASP A 567 18.73 -9.21 -16.98
CA ASP A 567 19.49 -7.99 -16.71
C ASP A 567 19.45 -7.61 -15.23
N VAL A 568 18.32 -7.80 -14.55
CA VAL A 568 18.25 -7.70 -13.07
C VAL A 568 19.28 -8.62 -12.43
N ASN A 569 19.37 -9.88 -12.87
CA ASN A 569 20.37 -10.83 -12.37
C ASN A 569 21.80 -10.34 -12.57
N ARG A 570 22.11 -9.60 -13.66
CA ARG A 570 23.43 -8.99 -13.88
C ARG A 570 23.68 -7.80 -12.96
N MET A 571 22.67 -6.97 -12.73
CA MET A 571 22.76 -5.87 -11.77
C MET A 571 23.02 -6.39 -10.35
N LEU A 572 22.34 -7.47 -9.95
CA LEU A 572 22.51 -8.09 -8.63
C LEU A 572 23.92 -8.64 -8.39
N VAL A 573 24.64 -9.08 -9.43
CA VAL A 573 26.06 -9.45 -9.30
C VAL A 573 26.90 -8.26 -8.80
N GLU A 574 26.59 -7.05 -9.26
CA GLU A 574 27.30 -5.84 -8.88
C GLU A 574 26.90 -5.36 -7.48
N THR A 575 25.61 -5.36 -7.14
CA THR A 575 25.14 -4.90 -5.81
C THR A 575 25.58 -5.86 -4.69
N ARG A 576 25.52 -7.18 -4.93
CA ARG A 576 25.98 -8.21 -3.98
C ARG A 576 27.49 -8.19 -3.73
N SER A 577 28.26 -7.58 -4.63
CA SER A 577 29.71 -7.42 -4.50
C SER A 577 30.15 -6.00 -4.10
N GLY A 578 29.20 -5.08 -3.93
CA GLY A 578 29.48 -3.68 -3.58
C GLY A 578 30.05 -2.83 -4.73
N ASN A 579 29.89 -3.26 -5.99
CA ASN A 579 30.36 -2.53 -7.16
C ASN A 579 29.34 -1.49 -7.64
N TRP A 580 29.10 -0.49 -6.79
CA TRP A 580 28.09 0.54 -7.02
C TRP A 580 28.31 1.36 -8.29
N SER A 581 29.58 1.61 -8.67
CA SER A 581 29.88 2.31 -9.93
C SER A 581 29.43 1.54 -11.16
N GLN A 582 29.58 0.21 -11.18
CA GLN A 582 29.12 -0.61 -12.28
C GLN A 582 27.60 -0.78 -12.26
N TYR A 583 26.99 -0.94 -11.07
CA TYR A 583 25.54 -0.83 -10.88
C TYR A 583 24.98 0.44 -11.54
N LYS A 584 25.61 1.60 -11.27
CA LYS A 584 25.18 2.88 -11.83
C LYS A 584 25.24 2.91 -13.35
N VAL A 585 26.30 2.35 -13.92
CA VAL A 585 26.44 2.22 -15.39
C VAL A 585 25.30 1.39 -15.97
N ILE A 586 24.93 0.29 -15.33
CA ILE A 586 23.85 -0.60 -15.78
C ILE A 586 22.50 0.14 -15.78
N ILE A 587 22.10 0.72 -14.65
CA ILE A 587 20.78 1.38 -14.55
C ILE A 587 20.68 2.62 -15.46
N ASN A 588 21.77 3.36 -15.68
CA ASN A 588 21.80 4.47 -16.63
C ASN A 588 21.62 4.01 -18.09
N GLN A 589 22.10 2.81 -18.44
CA GLN A 589 21.86 2.23 -19.76
C GLN A 589 20.40 1.82 -19.91
N TRP A 590 19.83 1.16 -18.91
CA TRP A 590 18.41 0.77 -18.89
C TRP A 590 17.48 1.97 -19.01
N ALA A 591 17.78 3.07 -18.30
CA ALA A 591 16.99 4.29 -18.35
C ALA A 591 16.79 4.86 -19.76
N VAL A 592 17.73 4.61 -20.68
CA VAL A 592 17.62 5.02 -22.08
C VAL A 592 17.08 3.88 -22.94
N GLN A 593 17.58 2.67 -22.75
CA GLN A 593 17.27 1.52 -23.60
C GLN A 593 15.81 1.07 -23.45
N TYR A 594 15.28 1.10 -22.23
CA TYR A 594 13.98 0.53 -21.88
C TYR A 594 12.88 1.57 -21.69
N GLN A 595 13.17 2.88 -21.80
CA GLN A 595 12.18 3.94 -21.57
C GLN A 595 10.92 3.78 -22.42
N ALA A 596 11.09 3.61 -23.74
CA ALA A 596 9.95 3.49 -24.65
C ALA A 596 9.14 2.20 -24.40
N GLU A 597 9.81 1.12 -23.99
CA GLU A 597 9.13 -0.14 -23.64
C GLU A 597 8.38 0.00 -22.30
N PHE A 598 8.96 0.69 -21.32
CA PHE A 598 8.32 0.94 -20.03
C PHE A 598 7.02 1.75 -20.19
N GLU A 599 7.03 2.79 -21.02
CA GLU A 599 5.82 3.58 -21.35
C GLU A 599 4.75 2.73 -22.04
N GLN A 600 5.14 1.85 -22.96
CA GLN A 600 4.21 0.93 -23.63
C GLN A 600 3.65 -0.11 -22.65
N TRP A 601 4.50 -0.67 -21.78
CA TRP A 601 4.09 -1.62 -20.75
C TRP A 601 3.11 -0.99 -19.75
N GLN A 602 3.31 0.27 -19.34
CA GLN A 602 2.35 0.99 -18.51
C GLN A 602 0.98 1.13 -19.17
N GLN A 603 0.95 1.48 -20.46
CA GLN A 603 -0.30 1.58 -21.23
C GLN A 603 -1.03 0.24 -21.28
N GLN A 604 -0.29 -0.85 -21.51
CA GLN A 604 -0.81 -2.21 -21.46
C GLN A 604 -1.37 -2.55 -20.07
N LEU A 605 -0.69 -2.14 -18.99
CA LEU A 605 -1.10 -2.40 -17.62
C LEU A 605 -2.44 -1.73 -17.27
N VAL A 606 -2.66 -0.47 -17.68
CA VAL A 606 -3.91 0.26 -17.37
C VAL A 606 -5.06 -0.02 -18.33
N SER A 607 -4.79 -0.49 -19.54
CA SER A 607 -5.83 -0.91 -20.48
C SER A 607 -6.46 -2.27 -20.12
N GLY A 608 -5.98 -2.93 -19.06
CA GLY A 608 -6.43 -4.24 -18.62
C GLY A 608 -5.62 -5.41 -19.20
N GLY A 609 -4.42 -5.13 -19.74
CA GLY A 609 -3.73 -6.04 -20.65
C GLY A 609 -4.43 -6.07 -22.01
N ALA A 610 -3.71 -6.36 -23.08
CA ALA A 610 -4.37 -6.76 -24.32
C ALA A 610 -5.13 -8.06 -24.02
N GLU A 611 -6.47 -8.06 -24.11
CA GLU A 611 -7.23 -9.28 -23.91
C GLU A 611 -6.86 -10.25 -25.04
N SER A 612 -6.34 -11.44 -24.70
CA SER A 612 -6.06 -12.43 -25.75
C SER A 612 -7.35 -12.75 -26.50
N PRO A 613 -7.31 -12.80 -27.84
CA PRO A 613 -8.52 -13.02 -28.63
C PRO A 613 -9.16 -14.37 -28.26
N THR A 614 -10.48 -14.45 -28.31
CA THR A 614 -11.21 -15.70 -28.09
C THR A 614 -11.34 -16.47 -29.41
N ALA A 615 -10.80 -17.69 -29.47
CA ALA A 615 -10.96 -18.59 -30.61
C ALA A 615 -12.22 -19.44 -30.47
N VAL A 616 -12.97 -19.61 -31.56
CA VAL A 616 -14.15 -20.48 -31.64
C VAL A 616 -14.05 -21.37 -32.88
N ILE A 617 -14.26 -22.67 -32.71
CA ILE A 617 -14.35 -23.64 -33.82
C ILE A 617 -15.80 -24.08 -33.98
N ASN A 618 -16.30 -24.02 -35.21
CA ASN A 618 -17.56 -24.63 -35.61
C ASN A 618 -17.27 -25.70 -36.67
N VAL A 619 -17.57 -26.95 -36.36
CA VAL A 619 -17.39 -28.11 -37.25
C VAL A 619 -18.36 -29.22 -36.85
N SER A 620 -18.69 -30.10 -37.79
CA SER A 620 -19.27 -31.42 -37.48
C SER A 620 -18.27 -32.25 -36.66
N ASN A 621 -18.75 -32.97 -35.66
CA ASN A 621 -17.94 -33.92 -34.88
C ASN A 621 -17.72 -35.26 -35.61
N GLU A 622 -18.30 -35.42 -36.79
CA GLU A 622 -18.34 -36.64 -37.61
C GLU A 622 -17.97 -36.32 -39.07
N GLY A 623 -17.17 -37.18 -39.72
CA GLY A 623 -16.93 -37.16 -41.17
C GLY A 623 -16.37 -38.48 -41.72
N LYS A 624 -16.28 -38.65 -43.04
CA LYS A 624 -15.76 -39.87 -43.68
C LYS A 624 -14.37 -39.67 -44.30
N VAL A 625 -13.60 -40.75 -44.43
CA VAL A 625 -12.32 -40.72 -45.15
C VAL A 625 -12.52 -40.17 -46.57
N GLY A 626 -11.72 -39.17 -46.96
CA GLY A 626 -11.80 -38.51 -48.27
C GLY A 626 -12.95 -37.51 -48.44
N GLU A 627 -13.82 -37.34 -47.43
CA GLU A 627 -14.86 -36.31 -47.45
C GLU A 627 -14.27 -34.92 -47.18
N SER A 628 -14.75 -33.92 -47.93
CA SER A 628 -14.35 -32.52 -47.72
C SER A 628 -15.17 -31.89 -46.60
N ILE A 629 -14.52 -31.66 -45.45
CA ILE A 629 -15.14 -31.11 -44.25
C ILE A 629 -14.85 -29.61 -44.16
N SER A 630 -15.89 -28.80 -43.95
CA SER A 630 -15.77 -27.34 -43.81
C SER A 630 -15.61 -26.94 -42.35
N PHE A 631 -14.60 -26.11 -42.07
CA PHE A 631 -14.33 -25.56 -40.74
C PHE A 631 -14.63 -24.07 -40.72
N SER A 632 -15.14 -23.56 -39.60
CA SER A 632 -15.39 -22.13 -39.45
C SER A 632 -14.91 -21.55 -38.13
N SER A 633 -14.26 -20.40 -38.22
CA SER A 633 -13.86 -19.57 -37.08
C SER A 633 -14.97 -18.62 -36.60
N THR A 634 -16.19 -18.70 -37.16
CA THR A 634 -17.31 -17.80 -36.85
C THR A 634 -17.57 -17.73 -35.34
N GLY A 635 -17.62 -16.52 -34.79
CA GLY A 635 -17.75 -16.31 -33.34
C GLY A 635 -16.41 -16.15 -32.61
N SER A 636 -15.28 -16.35 -33.28
CA SER A 636 -13.99 -15.87 -32.76
C SER A 636 -14.03 -14.34 -32.70
N SER A 637 -13.57 -13.78 -31.58
CA SER A 637 -13.67 -12.35 -31.33
C SER A 637 -12.48 -11.86 -30.55
N ASP A 638 -12.17 -10.60 -30.77
CA ASP A 638 -11.24 -9.82 -29.97
C ASP A 638 -12.03 -8.59 -29.47
N LYS A 639 -11.90 -8.29 -28.17
CA LYS A 639 -12.78 -7.33 -27.49
C LYS A 639 -12.19 -5.91 -27.53
N ASP A 640 -10.88 -5.82 -27.53
CA ASP A 640 -10.08 -4.60 -27.58
C ASP A 640 -9.36 -4.42 -28.92
N GLY A 641 -9.33 -5.45 -29.77
CA GLY A 641 -8.77 -5.37 -31.12
C GLY A 641 -9.57 -6.10 -32.22
N GLN A 642 -8.83 -6.63 -33.19
CA GLN A 642 -9.32 -7.39 -34.33
C GLN A 642 -8.35 -8.53 -34.69
N ILE A 643 -8.90 -9.71 -34.99
CA ILE A 643 -8.12 -10.89 -35.39
C ILE A 643 -7.45 -10.65 -36.75
N THR A 644 -6.13 -10.76 -36.81
CA THR A 644 -5.31 -10.56 -38.01
C THR A 644 -4.79 -11.85 -38.63
N LYS A 645 -4.68 -12.95 -37.87
CA LYS A 645 -4.19 -14.26 -38.38
C LYS A 645 -4.98 -15.43 -37.82
N TYR A 646 -5.02 -16.49 -38.62
CA TYR A 646 -5.61 -17.80 -38.28
C TYR A 646 -4.57 -18.88 -38.55
N LEU A 647 -4.52 -19.88 -37.68
CA LEU A 647 -3.75 -21.11 -37.89
C LEU A 647 -4.58 -22.29 -37.42
N TRP A 648 -4.99 -23.11 -38.38
CA TRP A 648 -5.62 -24.40 -38.16
C TRP A 648 -4.57 -25.49 -38.19
N ASP A 649 -4.64 -26.40 -37.24
CA ASP A 649 -3.90 -27.65 -37.17
C ASP A 649 -4.95 -28.76 -37.08
N PHE A 650 -5.03 -29.61 -38.11
CA PHE A 650 -6.09 -30.61 -38.21
C PHE A 650 -5.79 -31.89 -37.42
N GLY A 651 -4.61 -31.99 -36.77
CA GLY A 651 -4.24 -33.16 -35.98
C GLY A 651 -3.72 -34.35 -36.80
N ASP A 652 -3.66 -34.23 -38.13
CA ASP A 652 -3.12 -35.23 -39.07
C ASP A 652 -1.80 -34.79 -39.72
N SER A 653 -1.10 -33.82 -39.10
CA SER A 653 0.09 -33.10 -39.57
C SER A 653 -0.13 -32.04 -40.67
N SER A 654 -1.37 -31.85 -41.13
CA SER A 654 -1.70 -30.76 -42.05
C SER A 654 -2.20 -29.51 -41.32
N THR A 655 -2.02 -28.34 -41.95
CA THR A 655 -2.38 -27.03 -41.39
C THR A 655 -2.98 -26.11 -42.44
N SER A 656 -3.75 -25.09 -42.02
CA SER A 656 -4.23 -24.02 -42.90
C SER A 656 -4.15 -22.65 -42.23
N SER A 657 -3.97 -21.59 -43.02
CA SER A 657 -4.00 -20.19 -42.55
C SER A 657 -5.25 -19.42 -42.97
N GLU A 658 -6.23 -20.09 -43.60
CA GLU A 658 -7.51 -19.47 -43.97
C GLU A 658 -8.41 -19.33 -42.74
N ALA A 659 -9.27 -18.31 -42.71
CA ALA A 659 -10.22 -18.14 -41.61
C ALA A 659 -11.25 -19.29 -41.54
N ASN A 660 -11.72 -19.77 -42.70
CA ASN A 660 -12.72 -20.83 -42.81
C ASN A 660 -12.27 -21.87 -43.87
N PRO A 661 -11.31 -22.76 -43.54
CA PRO A 661 -10.77 -23.72 -44.50
C PRO A 661 -11.70 -24.92 -44.73
N SER A 662 -11.43 -25.70 -45.78
CA SER A 662 -11.89 -27.09 -45.90
C SER A 662 -10.73 -28.06 -45.83
N HIS A 663 -10.95 -29.25 -45.25
CA HIS A 663 -9.93 -30.30 -45.11
C HIS A 663 -10.49 -31.70 -45.40
N GLN A 664 -9.62 -32.61 -45.84
CA GLN A 664 -9.94 -34.02 -46.10
C GLN A 664 -8.98 -34.92 -45.31
N PHE A 665 -9.53 -35.82 -44.50
CA PHE A 665 -8.74 -36.80 -43.77
C PHE A 665 -8.54 -38.07 -44.60
N ASN A 666 -7.30 -38.53 -44.69
CA ASN A 666 -6.91 -39.68 -45.53
C ASN A 666 -6.99 -41.03 -44.79
N SER A 667 -7.29 -41.02 -43.50
CA SER A 667 -7.36 -42.23 -42.67
C SER A 667 -8.42 -42.05 -41.60
N GLU A 668 -9.10 -43.16 -41.26
CA GLU A 668 -10.02 -43.19 -40.12
C GLU A 668 -9.27 -42.90 -38.82
N GLY A 669 -9.98 -42.34 -37.84
CA GLY A 669 -9.41 -42.01 -36.55
C GLY A 669 -10.09 -40.83 -35.87
N ASN A 670 -9.65 -40.55 -34.64
CA ASN A 670 -10.07 -39.37 -33.90
C ASN A 670 -8.99 -38.30 -33.99
N TYR A 671 -9.36 -37.13 -34.51
CA TYR A 671 -8.45 -36.01 -34.69
C TYR A 671 -8.85 -34.84 -33.79
N THR A 672 -7.86 -34.29 -33.10
CA THR A 672 -8.02 -33.04 -32.36
C THR A 672 -7.63 -31.86 -33.25
N VAL A 673 -8.64 -31.15 -33.74
CA VAL A 673 -8.44 -29.95 -34.56
C VAL A 673 -8.25 -28.77 -33.63
N ARG A 674 -7.20 -27.98 -33.88
CA ARG A 674 -6.85 -26.79 -33.10
C ARG A 674 -6.88 -25.56 -33.98
N LEU A 675 -7.53 -24.51 -33.50
CA LEU A 675 -7.49 -23.17 -34.08
C LEU A 675 -6.72 -22.25 -33.14
N THR A 676 -5.70 -21.58 -33.68
CA THR A 676 -5.04 -20.44 -33.06
C THR A 676 -5.39 -19.18 -33.84
N VAL A 677 -5.89 -18.15 -33.16
CA VAL A 677 -6.13 -16.82 -33.72
C VAL A 677 -5.12 -15.84 -33.15
N THR A 678 -4.62 -14.91 -33.95
CA THR A 678 -3.72 -13.83 -33.50
C THR A 678 -4.37 -12.49 -33.77
N ASP A 679 -4.37 -11.60 -32.78
CA ASP A 679 -4.90 -10.23 -32.91
C ASP A 679 -3.92 -9.26 -33.60
N ASN A 680 -4.25 -7.97 -33.61
CA ASN A 680 -3.38 -6.91 -34.14
C ASN A 680 -2.22 -6.53 -33.22
N ASP A 681 -2.22 -6.98 -31.97
CA ASP A 681 -1.21 -6.66 -30.95
C ASP A 681 -0.21 -7.81 -30.74
N GLY A 682 -0.44 -8.95 -31.39
CA GLY A 682 0.42 -10.12 -31.41
C GLY A 682 0.01 -11.22 -30.41
N ASN A 683 -1.06 -11.03 -29.64
CA ASN A 683 -1.52 -12.06 -28.69
C ASN A 683 -2.30 -13.15 -29.41
N THR A 684 -2.38 -14.31 -28.76
CA THR A 684 -2.98 -15.50 -29.37
C THR A 684 -4.04 -16.14 -28.49
N GLY A 685 -5.18 -16.46 -29.11
CA GLY A 685 -6.22 -17.31 -28.55
C GLY A 685 -6.17 -18.69 -29.17
N THR A 686 -6.37 -19.74 -28.37
CA THR A 686 -6.40 -21.12 -28.87
C THR A 686 -7.63 -21.86 -28.39
N THR A 687 -8.24 -22.65 -29.27
CA THR A 687 -9.30 -23.61 -28.91
C THR A 687 -9.16 -24.90 -29.70
N THR A 688 -9.82 -25.96 -29.25
CA THR A 688 -9.75 -27.31 -29.85
C THR A 688 -11.13 -27.92 -30.00
N ALA A 689 -11.34 -28.71 -31.05
CA ALA A 689 -12.51 -29.54 -31.26
C ALA A 689 -12.09 -30.95 -31.71
N SER A 690 -12.82 -31.98 -31.29
CA SER A 690 -12.59 -33.36 -31.73
C SER A 690 -13.49 -33.72 -32.90
N ILE A 691 -12.93 -34.41 -33.88
CA ILE A 691 -13.67 -34.97 -35.01
C ILE A 691 -13.34 -36.44 -35.19
N VAL A 692 -14.37 -37.27 -35.35
CA VAL A 692 -14.24 -38.70 -35.58
C VAL A 692 -14.44 -39.01 -37.05
N ILE A 693 -13.39 -39.51 -37.70
CA ILE A 693 -13.40 -39.90 -39.11
C ILE A 693 -13.61 -41.40 -39.21
N SER A 694 -14.71 -41.81 -39.84
CA SER A 694 -15.01 -43.21 -40.11
C SER A 694 -14.53 -43.62 -41.52
N GLN A 695 -14.29 -44.91 -41.71
CA GLN A 695 -14.15 -45.45 -43.06
C GLN A 695 -15.46 -45.30 -43.84
N GLN A 696 -15.34 -45.22 -45.16
CA GLN A 696 -16.45 -45.47 -46.05
C GLN A 696 -16.67 -47.00 -46.08
N GLY A 697 -17.86 -47.47 -45.71
CA GLY A 697 -18.14 -48.91 -45.59
C GLY A 697 -18.05 -49.67 -46.91
N GLY A 698 -17.74 -50.95 -46.81
CA GLY A 698 -17.73 -51.90 -47.92
C GLY A 698 -18.90 -52.89 -47.84
N ASP A 699 -19.23 -53.53 -48.98
CA ASP A 699 -20.24 -54.59 -49.12
C ASP A 699 -19.92 -55.84 -48.26
N SER A 700 -20.16 -55.74 -46.95
CA SER A 700 -19.88 -56.80 -45.99
C SER A 700 -21.00 -57.84 -46.01
N SER A 701 -20.68 -59.12 -45.80
CA SER A 701 -21.69 -60.18 -45.64
C SER A 701 -21.33 -61.13 -44.51
N LEU A 702 -22.22 -61.24 -43.51
CA LEU A 702 -21.97 -62.08 -42.34
C LEU A 702 -22.61 -63.47 -42.51
N PRO A 703 -21.96 -64.57 -42.08
CA PRO A 703 -22.44 -65.94 -42.30
C PRO A 703 -23.55 -66.33 -41.31
N THR A 704 -24.65 -65.58 -41.27
CA THR A 704 -25.85 -65.87 -40.48
C THR A 704 -27.13 -65.44 -41.20
N ASP A 705 -28.21 -66.20 -41.03
CA ASP A 705 -29.53 -65.89 -41.58
C ASP A 705 -30.46 -65.36 -40.48
N CYS A 706 -30.50 -64.03 -40.34
CA CYS A 706 -31.30 -63.36 -39.32
C CYS A 706 -32.81 -63.33 -39.62
N ALA A 707 -33.27 -63.89 -40.75
CA ALA A 707 -34.69 -64.08 -41.00
C ALA A 707 -35.28 -65.22 -40.15
N VAL A 708 -34.44 -66.17 -39.70
CA VAL A 708 -34.88 -67.36 -38.95
C VAL A 708 -34.25 -67.53 -37.57
N GLN A 709 -33.20 -66.77 -37.25
CA GLN A 709 -32.53 -66.78 -35.95
C GLN A 709 -33.22 -65.88 -34.91
N SER A 710 -32.98 -66.15 -33.62
CA SER A 710 -33.46 -65.28 -32.53
C SER A 710 -32.76 -63.92 -32.57
N LYS A 711 -33.55 -62.86 -32.38
CA LYS A 711 -33.11 -61.46 -32.47
C LYS A 711 -32.97 -60.83 -31.10
N ILE A 712 -31.98 -59.97 -30.92
CA ILE A 712 -31.76 -59.18 -29.71
C ILE A 712 -32.24 -57.74 -29.90
N SER A 713 -32.82 -57.16 -28.85
CA SER A 713 -33.24 -55.75 -28.78
C SER A 713 -32.42 -54.92 -27.79
N GLY A 714 -31.40 -55.53 -27.19
CA GLY A 714 -30.47 -54.88 -26.27
C GLY A 714 -29.65 -55.92 -25.51
N GLY A 715 -28.76 -55.45 -24.66
CA GLY A 715 -27.97 -56.32 -23.78
C GLY A 715 -26.49 -56.30 -24.11
N ARG A 716 -25.86 -57.47 -24.16
CA ARG A 716 -24.41 -57.59 -24.27
C ARG A 716 -24.00 -58.40 -25.50
N LEU A 717 -23.05 -57.88 -26.26
CA LEU A 717 -22.38 -58.61 -27.33
C LEU A 717 -21.21 -59.42 -26.77
N VAL A 718 -21.01 -60.61 -27.33
CA VAL A 718 -19.88 -61.48 -27.06
C VAL A 718 -18.96 -61.43 -28.27
N ALA A 719 -17.68 -61.12 -28.05
CA ALA A 719 -16.72 -61.01 -29.15
C ALA A 719 -16.62 -62.33 -29.93
N GLY A 720 -16.58 -62.24 -31.26
CA GLY A 720 -16.56 -63.35 -32.20
C GLY A 720 -17.94 -63.95 -32.53
N GLU A 721 -18.96 -63.73 -31.70
CA GLU A 721 -20.30 -64.28 -31.87
C GLU A 721 -21.22 -63.36 -32.68
N LEU A 722 -21.93 -63.95 -33.65
CA LEU A 722 -22.91 -63.23 -34.47
C LEU A 722 -24.23 -63.07 -33.73
N ALA A 723 -24.70 -61.82 -33.61
CA ALA A 723 -26.01 -61.50 -33.08
C ALA A 723 -26.93 -60.97 -34.18
N CYS A 724 -28.17 -61.44 -34.21
CA CYS A 724 -29.21 -60.91 -35.09
C CYS A 724 -29.96 -59.78 -34.39
N LEU A 725 -30.14 -58.65 -35.06
CA LEU A 725 -30.75 -57.46 -34.48
C LEU A 725 -32.27 -57.44 -34.71
N ALA A 726 -33.01 -57.08 -33.67
CA ALA A 726 -34.45 -56.80 -33.76
C ALA A 726 -34.69 -55.48 -34.52
N SER A 727 -35.91 -55.28 -35.00
CA SER A 727 -36.30 -54.02 -35.64
C SER A 727 -36.91 -53.10 -34.59
N GLU A 728 -36.09 -52.21 -34.03
CA GLU A 728 -36.48 -51.22 -33.02
C GLU A 728 -35.88 -49.85 -33.36
N SER A 729 -36.42 -48.78 -32.77
CA SER A 729 -35.98 -47.40 -33.05
C SER A 729 -34.55 -47.10 -32.58
N ALA A 730 -34.10 -47.78 -31.52
CA ALA A 730 -32.71 -47.77 -31.08
C ALA A 730 -32.42 -49.01 -30.22
N ILE A 731 -31.32 -49.71 -30.51
CA ILE A 731 -30.83 -50.85 -29.74
C ILE A 731 -29.55 -50.44 -29.01
N TRP A 732 -29.48 -50.75 -27.72
CA TRP A 732 -28.35 -50.40 -26.85
C TRP A 732 -27.61 -51.65 -26.42
N LEU A 733 -26.34 -51.76 -26.82
CA LEU A 733 -25.49 -52.94 -26.64
C LEU A 733 -24.24 -52.58 -25.86
N SER A 734 -23.84 -53.47 -24.98
CA SER A 734 -22.59 -53.38 -24.21
C SER A 734 -21.58 -54.42 -24.68
N ILE A 735 -20.30 -54.08 -24.59
CA ILE A 735 -19.18 -54.95 -24.91
C ILE A 735 -18.25 -54.92 -23.68
N GLU A 736 -17.93 -56.06 -23.09
CA GLU A 736 -17.03 -56.11 -21.92
C GLU A 736 -15.60 -56.45 -22.33
N GLY A 737 -14.65 -56.02 -21.50
CA GLY A 737 -13.23 -56.33 -21.64
C GLY A 737 -12.55 -55.52 -22.72
N VAL A 738 -13.15 -54.43 -23.20
CA VAL A 738 -12.61 -53.70 -24.37
C VAL A 738 -11.24 -53.08 -24.10
N ASN A 739 -10.90 -52.80 -22.84
CA ASN A 739 -9.57 -52.31 -22.42
C ASN A 739 -8.51 -53.41 -22.26
N GLU A 740 -8.89 -54.67 -22.37
CA GLU A 740 -7.96 -55.81 -22.31
C GLU A 740 -7.37 -56.12 -23.70
N HIS A 741 -7.80 -55.38 -24.73
CA HIS A 741 -7.45 -55.59 -26.14
C HIS A 741 -6.83 -54.34 -26.77
N GLN A 742 -5.98 -54.57 -27.78
CA GLN A 742 -5.27 -53.52 -28.52
C GLN A 742 -6.12 -52.89 -29.61
N SER A 743 -7.14 -53.59 -30.12
CA SER A 743 -8.11 -53.05 -31.07
C SER A 743 -9.44 -53.77 -30.99
N MET A 744 -10.46 -53.17 -31.59
CA MET A 744 -11.79 -53.73 -31.76
C MET A 744 -12.36 -53.32 -33.11
N ALA A 745 -13.02 -54.27 -33.79
CA ALA A 745 -13.80 -54.01 -34.99
C ALA A 745 -15.27 -54.40 -34.74
N ILE A 746 -16.21 -53.54 -35.13
CA ILE A 746 -17.65 -53.79 -35.10
C ILE A 746 -18.12 -53.85 -36.54
N THR A 747 -18.72 -54.97 -36.93
CA THR A 747 -19.24 -55.17 -38.29
C THR A 747 -20.73 -55.46 -38.21
N SER A 748 -21.53 -54.72 -38.95
CA SER A 748 -22.89 -55.13 -39.29
C SER A 748 -23.01 -55.45 -40.77
N ALA A 749 -23.97 -56.33 -41.10
CA ALA A 749 -24.27 -56.68 -42.49
C ALA A 749 -25.64 -57.35 -42.60
N ASN A 750 -26.02 -57.72 -43.83
CA ASN A 750 -27.22 -58.47 -44.19
C ASN A 750 -28.53 -57.71 -43.92
N GLY A 751 -29.63 -58.29 -44.40
CA GLY A 751 -30.97 -57.73 -44.21
C GLY A 751 -31.30 -56.61 -45.19
N THR A 752 -32.29 -55.81 -44.83
CA THR A 752 -32.78 -54.66 -45.63
C THR A 752 -32.86 -53.41 -44.76
N GLY A 753 -32.93 -52.25 -45.40
CA GLY A 753 -33.03 -50.97 -44.72
C GLY A 753 -31.67 -50.30 -44.55
N ASP A 754 -31.58 -49.40 -43.59
CA ASP A 754 -30.44 -48.51 -43.38
C ASP A 754 -30.16 -48.37 -41.88
N LEU A 755 -28.96 -48.75 -41.43
CA LEU A 755 -28.58 -48.75 -40.02
C LEU A 755 -27.37 -47.86 -39.75
N LYS A 756 -27.40 -47.15 -38.60
CA LYS A 756 -26.29 -46.38 -38.06
C LYS A 756 -25.74 -47.06 -36.81
N LEU A 757 -24.42 -47.18 -36.72
CA LEU A 757 -23.69 -47.56 -35.53
C LEU A 757 -23.02 -46.34 -34.89
N GLU A 758 -23.13 -46.21 -33.57
CA GLU A 758 -22.46 -45.19 -32.77
C GLU A 758 -21.83 -45.86 -31.54
N TYR A 759 -20.54 -45.66 -31.31
CA TYR A 759 -19.78 -46.31 -30.23
C TYR A 759 -19.12 -45.31 -29.29
N SER A 760 -19.05 -45.66 -28.00
CA SER A 760 -18.25 -44.95 -27.01
C SER A 760 -17.69 -45.83 -25.90
N ASN A 761 -16.50 -45.46 -25.39
CA ASN A 761 -15.84 -46.09 -24.25
C ASN A 761 -16.01 -45.31 -22.93
N PHE A 762 -16.71 -44.17 -22.92
CA PHE A 762 -16.94 -43.37 -21.71
C PHE A 762 -18.39 -43.42 -21.20
N GLY A 763 -19.31 -44.01 -21.95
CA GLY A 763 -20.73 -44.12 -21.61
C GLY A 763 -21.58 -44.32 -22.87
N TRP A 764 -22.90 -44.31 -22.74
CA TRP A 764 -23.79 -44.41 -23.91
C TRP A 764 -23.59 -43.25 -24.89
N PRO A 765 -23.54 -43.51 -26.22
CA PRO A 765 -23.56 -42.47 -27.24
C PRO A 765 -24.75 -41.53 -27.07
N ASN A 766 -24.53 -40.22 -27.24
CA ASN A 766 -25.55 -39.19 -27.03
C ASN A 766 -25.82 -38.38 -28.30
N GLU A 767 -27.00 -37.75 -28.38
CA GLU A 767 -27.42 -36.97 -29.55
C GLU A 767 -26.57 -35.72 -29.79
N ALA A 768 -25.84 -35.25 -28.79
CA ALA A 768 -24.93 -34.11 -28.90
C ALA A 768 -23.53 -34.51 -29.42
N GLY A 769 -23.26 -35.80 -29.67
CA GLY A 769 -22.00 -36.28 -30.23
C GLY A 769 -20.78 -36.17 -29.30
N SER A 770 -20.95 -35.68 -28.07
CA SER A 770 -19.87 -35.46 -27.08
C SER A 770 -19.32 -36.76 -26.50
N ASN A 771 -20.06 -37.86 -26.63
CA ASN A 771 -19.64 -39.20 -26.24
C ASN A 771 -19.59 -40.11 -27.48
N LEU A 772 -18.72 -39.79 -28.45
CA LEU A 772 -18.55 -40.55 -29.68
C LEU A 772 -17.07 -40.84 -29.95
N HIS A 773 -16.72 -42.12 -30.11
CA HIS A 773 -15.35 -42.56 -30.41
C HIS A 773 -15.24 -43.29 -31.74
N GLY A 774 -16.37 -43.76 -32.27
CA GLY A 774 -16.45 -44.43 -33.56
C GLY A 774 -17.91 -44.45 -34.01
N TRP A 775 -18.15 -44.34 -35.31
CA TRP A 775 -19.47 -44.35 -35.89
C TRP A 775 -19.42 -44.81 -37.34
N SER A 776 -20.57 -45.20 -37.90
CA SER A 776 -20.71 -45.60 -39.30
C SER A 776 -22.19 -45.54 -39.69
N ASP A 777 -22.51 -44.94 -40.85
CA ASP A 777 -23.86 -44.78 -41.41
C ASP A 777 -23.91 -44.97 -42.94
N ASN A 778 -23.20 -45.97 -43.45
CA ASN A 778 -23.21 -46.26 -44.87
C ASN A 778 -24.61 -46.62 -45.35
N GLU A 779 -24.88 -46.38 -46.63
CA GLU A 779 -26.17 -46.73 -47.20
C GLU A 779 -26.36 -48.25 -47.10
N GLY A 780 -27.36 -48.68 -46.34
CA GLY A 780 -27.65 -50.09 -46.10
C GLY A 780 -27.35 -50.53 -44.68
N ASN A 781 -27.05 -51.82 -44.52
CA ASN A 781 -26.78 -52.41 -43.21
C ASN A 781 -25.30 -52.76 -43.00
N SER A 782 -24.44 -52.33 -43.92
CA SER A 782 -23.02 -52.71 -43.99
C SER A 782 -22.17 -51.65 -43.29
N GLU A 783 -22.16 -51.70 -41.97
CA GLU A 783 -21.43 -50.76 -41.14
C GLU A 783 -20.13 -51.33 -40.61
N CYS A 784 -19.12 -50.47 -40.56
CA CYS A 784 -17.80 -50.83 -40.08
C CYS A 784 -17.27 -49.74 -39.15
N ILE A 785 -16.95 -50.12 -37.91
CA ILE A 785 -16.22 -49.29 -36.97
C ILE A 785 -14.95 -50.04 -36.58
N THR A 786 -13.78 -49.44 -36.77
CA THR A 786 -12.53 -49.94 -36.19
C THR A 786 -11.99 -48.95 -35.17
N ILE A 787 -11.51 -49.45 -34.03
CA ILE A 787 -11.02 -48.61 -32.95
C ILE A 787 -9.81 -49.25 -32.29
N ALA A 788 -8.75 -48.47 -32.10
CA ALA A 788 -7.57 -48.89 -31.35
C ALA A 788 -7.76 -48.64 -29.84
N GLY A 789 -7.13 -49.49 -29.02
CA GLY A 789 -6.88 -49.38 -27.57
C GLY A 789 -7.87 -48.55 -26.75
N GLN A 790 -8.68 -49.23 -25.94
CA GLN A 790 -9.68 -48.60 -25.07
C GLN A 790 -9.17 -48.48 -23.62
N ALA A 791 -9.59 -47.44 -22.90
CA ALA A 791 -9.16 -47.23 -21.51
C ALA A 791 -10.09 -47.91 -20.49
N ASN A 792 -11.40 -47.91 -20.75
CA ASN A 792 -12.41 -48.42 -19.82
C ASN A 792 -12.83 -49.84 -20.17
N TYR A 793 -13.24 -50.60 -19.15
CA TYR A 793 -13.65 -51.99 -19.28
C TYR A 793 -14.86 -52.21 -20.18
N TRP A 794 -15.80 -51.26 -20.21
CA TRP A 794 -17.04 -51.35 -20.98
C TRP A 794 -17.00 -50.49 -22.24
N GLY A 795 -17.42 -51.08 -23.35
CA GLY A 795 -17.80 -50.38 -24.58
C GLY A 795 -19.33 -50.31 -24.70
N TYR A 796 -19.83 -49.18 -25.20
CA TYR A 796 -21.25 -48.90 -25.35
C TYR A 796 -21.56 -48.60 -26.81
N LEU A 797 -22.47 -49.37 -27.39
CA LEU A 797 -22.86 -49.29 -28.79
C LEU A 797 -24.35 -48.96 -28.87
N LYS A 798 -24.68 -47.96 -29.67
CA LYS A 798 -26.04 -47.65 -30.08
C LYS A 798 -26.19 -48.03 -31.55
N VAL A 799 -27.22 -48.82 -31.83
CA VAL A 799 -27.67 -49.12 -33.20
C VAL A 799 -28.97 -48.39 -33.43
N SER A 800 -29.09 -47.68 -34.54
CA SER A 800 -30.31 -46.94 -34.90
C SER A 800 -30.56 -46.99 -36.40
N GLY A 801 -31.68 -46.45 -36.86
CA GLY A 801 -32.08 -46.50 -38.27
C GLY A 801 -33.26 -47.43 -38.53
N ASN A 802 -33.65 -47.55 -39.79
CA ASN A 802 -34.77 -48.37 -40.22
C ASN A 802 -34.24 -49.63 -40.92
N PHE A 803 -34.08 -50.72 -40.18
CA PHE A 803 -33.53 -51.97 -40.71
C PHE A 803 -34.32 -53.21 -40.28
N GLU A 804 -34.20 -54.28 -41.07
CA GLU A 804 -34.71 -55.60 -40.74
C GLU A 804 -33.69 -56.69 -41.07
N ASN A 805 -33.61 -57.71 -40.21
CA ASN A 805 -32.78 -58.90 -40.41
C ASN A 805 -31.28 -58.61 -40.56
N ALA A 806 -30.78 -57.51 -39.96
CA ALA A 806 -29.37 -57.21 -39.88
C ALA A 806 -28.66 -58.10 -38.84
N ALA A 807 -27.41 -58.43 -39.10
CA ALA A 807 -26.50 -59.12 -38.20
C ALA A 807 -25.43 -58.16 -37.70
N ILE A 808 -24.89 -58.40 -36.51
CA ILE A 808 -23.76 -57.67 -35.96
C ILE A 808 -22.77 -58.62 -35.30
N VAL A 809 -21.49 -58.27 -35.34
CA VAL A 809 -20.41 -58.95 -34.63
C VAL A 809 -19.35 -57.95 -34.17
N VAL A 810 -18.70 -58.28 -33.06
CA VAL A 810 -17.55 -57.55 -32.53
C VAL A 810 -16.36 -58.50 -32.55
N ASP A 811 -15.22 -58.05 -33.07
CA ASP A 811 -13.97 -58.80 -33.04
C ASP A 811 -12.90 -57.97 -32.31
N PHE A 812 -12.09 -58.62 -31.47
CA PHE A 812 -10.96 -57.98 -30.79
C PHE A 812 -9.63 -58.31 -31.48
N ASP A 813 -8.67 -57.41 -31.36
CA ASP A 813 -7.30 -57.54 -31.88
C ASP A 813 -7.23 -57.84 -33.38
N THR A 814 -8.22 -57.36 -34.14
CA THR A 814 -8.23 -57.40 -35.61
C THR A 814 -7.89 -56.03 -36.20
N SER A 815 -7.34 -56.03 -37.41
CA SER A 815 -6.94 -54.82 -38.14
C SER A 815 -8.04 -54.20 -38.99
N SER A 816 -9.19 -54.88 -39.14
CA SER A 816 -10.32 -54.43 -39.96
C SER A 816 -11.62 -55.14 -39.59
N CYS A 817 -12.75 -54.59 -40.04
CA CYS A 817 -14.04 -55.26 -40.04
C CYS A 817 -14.04 -56.54 -40.91
N ARG A 818 -15.03 -57.41 -40.68
CA ARG A 818 -15.20 -58.61 -41.51
C ARG A 818 -15.61 -58.19 -42.94
N PRO A 819 -15.03 -58.82 -43.97
CA PRO A 819 -15.39 -58.56 -45.37
C PRO A 819 -16.76 -59.13 -45.76
#